data_AF-A0AAD7XBX2-F1
#
_entry.id   AF-A0AAD7XBX2-F1
#
_cell.length_a   1.000
_cell.length_b   1.000
_cell.length_c   1.000
_cell.angle_alpha   90.00
_cell.angle_beta   90.00
_cell.angle_gamma   90.00
#
_symmetry.space_group_name_H-M   'P 1'
#
loop_
_entity.id
_entity.type
_entity.pdbx_description
1 polymer ?
#
loop_
_entity_poly.entity_id
_entity_poly.type
_entity_poly.pdbx_seq_one_letter_code
_entity_poly.pdbx_strand_id
1 'polypeptide(L)'
;MSYVPSDAELVSAFHNIFIVICSGFSAVALLLFHNLVTLEEVVYHLRKPKLTGSTVLFLANQYLPLAVALYFAWGWSGDATICKREQILGTVLEALQYIPWAVFSALRLYALQRNVYWASIVFLFSLSPLIFNFANRDAVVGHLHGSHLWLLSAIYCSCSLAIFLCVVVILIRLPTILADIIVIIATWTTQYSSHRLAQTVRTQPALSTVALRDGVVYFILLLVLNTCRMVFDTLQLYTIDDGDCGSILAQYVEPLTAVLVSYFLINLRQAADATRVLEETTIAEEGTLEFRIIGSMGASLPGPGEDGLSGTLSINPPSPHPPLVPLPLPPLTTLALYAMSSFTQRIQNLTGTSPKAKALAQHDDDVVIVAAVRSAITKAKKGGFKDTRPEEILSGVLRAVYTKAGVNPALIGDITVGNVLPAGGGATAARMAALHSGIPNTVPISTVNRQCASGLQAVNIIASQIAAGQIDLGIGAGVESMTFGYGGGAMPDGFSEAVLSNQEAEDCLLPMGITSENVAADFGISREAQDARRAKFKDEIVPLKVKWVDPKTEQEKEIVVDHDDGVRDGVTPRVARQAQARVQEGRLNTRRYVPSPQASFRTMLRRVYRPGNASQVSDGAAAVLLARRSAAKKLGLPIVGKFVAAAYTGVPPRIMGVGPAYAIPKVLEQTGLSKDDVDFYEINEAFASQAVFSVEKLGIPFEKVNVNGGAIAMGHPLGCTGARQVATGLNIAKQTGGKLFCTSMCIGSGMGMAALFVSEQ
;
A
#
# COMPACT_ATOMS: atom_id res chain seq x y z
N MET A 1 -63.38 -10.60 27.26
CA MET A 1 -63.15 -9.81 26.03
C MET A 1 -61.82 -10.28 25.48
N SER A 2 -61.83 -11.05 24.41
CA SER A 2 -60.63 -11.46 23.67
C SER A 2 -60.04 -10.20 23.04
N TYR A 3 -58.83 -9.83 23.46
CA TYR A 3 -58.08 -8.73 22.85
C TYR A 3 -57.75 -9.14 21.41
N VAL A 4 -58.31 -8.40 20.44
CA VAL A 4 -57.95 -8.54 19.03
C VAL A 4 -56.94 -7.42 18.74
N PRO A 5 -55.65 -7.74 18.52
CA PRO A 5 -54.64 -6.73 18.24
C PRO A 5 -55.01 -5.94 16.99
N SER A 6 -54.71 -4.64 16.98
CA SER A 6 -54.96 -3.80 15.82
C SER A 6 -54.05 -4.19 14.64
N ASP A 7 -54.46 -3.90 13.40
CA ASP A 7 -53.62 -4.16 12.22
C ASP A 7 -52.23 -3.49 12.34
N ALA A 8 -52.14 -2.34 13.02
CA ALA A 8 -50.87 -1.65 13.27
C ALA A 8 -49.97 -2.40 14.27
N GLU A 9 -50.55 -3.00 15.32
CA GLU A 9 -49.82 -3.84 16.28
C GLU A 9 -49.34 -5.14 15.64
N LEU A 10 -50.17 -5.75 14.78
CA LEU A 10 -49.78 -6.92 13.99
C LEU A 10 -48.65 -6.58 13.03
N VAL A 11 -48.73 -5.48 12.29
CA VAL A 11 -47.67 -5.05 11.37
C VAL A 11 -46.37 -4.74 12.12
N SER A 12 -46.44 -4.06 13.27
CA SER A 12 -45.26 -3.79 14.11
C SER A 12 -44.63 -5.09 14.63
N ALA A 13 -45.43 -6.02 15.15
CA ALA A 13 -44.97 -7.33 15.60
C ALA A 13 -44.32 -8.15 14.46
N PHE A 14 -44.92 -8.17 13.27
CA PHE A 14 -44.33 -8.83 12.09
C PHE A 14 -43.04 -8.17 11.62
N HIS A 15 -42.97 -6.83 11.65
CA HIS A 15 -41.77 -6.08 11.27
C HIS A 15 -40.60 -6.37 12.21
N ASN A 16 -40.87 -6.37 13.52
CA ASN A 16 -39.89 -6.72 14.54
C ASN A 16 -39.44 -8.17 14.41
N ILE A 17 -40.38 -9.07 14.10
CA ILE A 17 -40.05 -10.47 13.91
C ILE A 17 -39.10 -10.64 12.72
N PHE A 18 -39.41 -9.97 11.62
CA PHE A 18 -38.61 -9.97 10.40
C PHE A 18 -37.19 -9.43 10.63
N ILE A 19 -37.06 -8.31 11.36
CA ILE A 19 -35.75 -7.71 11.65
C ILE A 19 -34.87 -8.67 12.43
N VAL A 20 -35.38 -9.26 13.52
CA VAL A 20 -34.60 -10.15 14.39
C VAL A 20 -34.15 -11.42 13.66
N ILE A 21 -35.02 -12.00 12.82
CA ILE A 21 -34.67 -13.16 11.99
C ILE A 21 -33.59 -12.79 10.97
N CYS A 22 -33.76 -11.68 10.26
CA CYS A 22 -32.78 -11.24 9.25
C CYS A 22 -31.42 -10.90 9.88
N SER A 23 -31.39 -10.26 11.04
CA SER A 23 -30.15 -9.96 11.75
C SER A 23 -29.49 -11.23 12.30
N GLY A 24 -30.26 -12.22 12.76
CA GLY A 24 -29.75 -13.53 13.15
C GLY A 24 -29.10 -14.29 11.99
N PHE A 25 -29.76 -14.36 10.82
CA PHE A 25 -29.17 -14.96 9.63
C PHE A 25 -27.95 -14.20 9.10
N SER A 26 -27.94 -12.87 9.23
CA SER A 26 -26.77 -12.04 8.90
C SER A 26 -25.58 -12.33 9.82
N ALA A 27 -25.81 -12.49 11.13
CA ALA A 27 -24.77 -12.91 12.08
C ALA A 27 -24.22 -14.31 11.75
N VAL A 28 -25.08 -15.26 11.36
CA VAL A 28 -24.67 -16.58 10.86
C VAL A 28 -23.81 -16.45 9.59
N ALA A 29 -24.23 -15.62 8.63
CA ALA A 29 -23.50 -15.40 7.39
C ALA A 29 -22.10 -14.82 7.64
N LEU A 30 -21.97 -13.89 8.60
CA LEU A 30 -20.69 -13.32 9.02
C LEU A 30 -19.75 -14.40 9.58
N LEU A 31 -20.25 -15.27 10.46
CA LEU A 31 -19.46 -16.35 11.05
C LEU A 31 -19.10 -17.44 10.03
N LEU A 32 -20.01 -17.79 9.12
CA LEU A 32 -19.72 -18.73 8.03
C LEU A 32 -18.66 -18.18 7.09
N PHE A 33 -18.77 -16.91 6.70
CA PHE A 33 -17.76 -16.25 5.87
C PHE A 33 -16.40 -16.23 6.57
N HIS A 34 -16.36 -15.86 7.85
CA HIS A 34 -15.14 -15.91 8.65
C HIS A 34 -14.54 -17.32 8.70
N ASN A 35 -15.36 -18.35 8.87
CA ASN A 35 -14.91 -19.74 8.90
C ASN A 35 -14.38 -20.23 7.56
N LEU A 36 -14.94 -19.76 6.44
CA LEU A 36 -14.43 -20.03 5.11
C LEU A 36 -13.08 -19.36 4.86
N VAL A 37 -12.93 -18.10 5.25
CA VAL A 37 -11.67 -17.35 5.10
C VAL A 37 -10.56 -17.95 5.97
N THR A 38 -10.90 -18.51 7.12
CA THR A 38 -9.95 -19.14 8.06
C THR A 38 -9.84 -20.67 7.88
N LEU A 39 -10.40 -21.23 6.81
CA LEU A 39 -10.45 -22.68 6.60
C LEU A 39 -9.05 -23.32 6.49
N GLU A 40 -8.11 -22.64 5.83
CA GLU A 40 -6.72 -23.10 5.74
C GLU A 40 -6.08 -23.27 7.13
N GLU A 41 -6.44 -22.39 8.06
CA GLU A 41 -5.94 -22.44 9.43
C GLU A 41 -6.51 -23.61 10.22
N VAL A 42 -7.80 -23.91 10.02
CA VAL A 42 -8.44 -25.11 10.58
C VAL A 42 -7.74 -26.37 10.07
N VAL A 43 -7.52 -26.47 8.76
CA VAL A 43 -6.85 -27.61 8.13
C VAL A 43 -5.44 -27.78 8.68
N TYR A 44 -4.71 -26.68 8.85
CA TYR A 44 -3.38 -26.68 9.45
C TYR A 44 -3.41 -27.24 10.89
N HIS A 45 -4.33 -26.77 11.73
CA HIS A 45 -4.46 -27.23 13.12
C HIS A 45 -4.86 -28.71 13.24
N LEU A 46 -5.68 -29.22 12.30
CA LEU A 46 -6.11 -30.62 12.26
C LEU A 46 -5.06 -31.57 11.70
N ARG A 47 -4.11 -31.10 10.87
CA ARG A 47 -3.03 -31.93 10.31
C ARG A 47 -1.89 -32.20 11.29
N LYS A 48 -1.84 -31.55 12.46
CA LYS A 48 -0.80 -31.80 13.47
C LYS A 48 -1.03 -33.13 14.20
N PRO A 49 0.03 -33.91 14.49
CA PRO A 49 -0.10 -35.23 15.11
C PRO A 49 -0.60 -35.20 16.57
N LYS A 50 -0.61 -34.03 17.23
CA LYS A 50 -1.14 -33.84 18.59
C LYS A 50 -2.02 -32.60 18.65
N LEU A 51 -3.23 -32.76 19.17
CA LEU A 51 -4.13 -31.65 19.49
C LEU A 51 -3.58 -30.88 20.70
N THR A 52 -3.35 -29.58 20.53
CA THR A 52 -2.87 -28.68 21.60
C THR A 52 -4.03 -27.92 22.24
N GLY A 53 -3.86 -27.43 23.46
CA GLY A 53 -4.87 -26.59 24.12
C GLY A 53 -5.25 -25.35 23.31
N SER A 54 -4.29 -24.75 22.59
CA SER A 54 -4.55 -23.64 21.65
C SER A 54 -5.38 -24.07 20.44
N THR A 55 -5.19 -25.28 19.92
CA THR A 55 -6.04 -25.83 18.85
C THR A 55 -7.49 -25.99 19.34
N VAL A 56 -7.67 -26.52 20.55
CA VAL A 56 -9.00 -26.68 21.15
C VAL A 56 -9.66 -25.32 21.36
N LEU A 57 -8.92 -24.34 21.90
CA LEU A 57 -9.41 -22.98 22.12
C LEU A 57 -9.81 -22.28 20.80
N PHE A 58 -9.00 -22.41 19.76
CA PHE A 58 -9.27 -21.85 18.44
C PHE A 58 -10.54 -22.45 17.82
N LEU A 59 -10.66 -23.78 17.79
CA LEU A 59 -11.83 -24.46 17.25
C LEU A 59 -13.10 -24.16 18.07
N ALA A 60 -12.98 -24.10 19.40
CA ALA A 60 -14.11 -23.74 20.27
C ALA A 60 -14.58 -22.31 20.03
N ASN A 61 -13.66 -21.35 19.89
CA ASN A 61 -13.99 -19.96 19.55
C ASN A 61 -14.63 -19.82 18.16
N GLN A 62 -14.35 -20.75 17.25
CA GLN A 62 -14.84 -20.70 15.88
C GLN A 62 -16.24 -21.31 15.70
N TYR A 63 -16.49 -22.47 16.31
CA TYR A 63 -17.70 -23.24 16.06
C TYR A 63 -18.79 -23.04 17.12
N LEU A 64 -18.44 -22.65 18.34
CA LEU A 64 -19.42 -22.47 19.42
C LEU A 64 -20.28 -21.22 19.20
N PRO A 65 -19.75 -20.04 18.82
CA PRO A 65 -20.57 -18.89 18.45
C PRO A 65 -21.40 -19.14 17.18
N LEU A 66 -20.88 -19.94 16.23
CA LEU A 66 -21.65 -20.32 15.04
C LEU A 66 -22.83 -21.24 15.41
N ALA A 67 -22.63 -22.20 16.29
CA ALA A 67 -23.70 -23.06 16.79
C ALA A 67 -24.77 -22.27 17.55
N VAL A 68 -24.36 -21.30 18.37
CA VAL A 68 -25.26 -20.37 19.06
C VAL A 68 -26.05 -19.51 18.06
N ALA A 69 -25.37 -18.90 17.08
CA ALA A 69 -26.01 -18.07 16.06
C ALA A 69 -27.00 -18.87 15.21
N LEU A 70 -26.64 -20.10 14.79
CA LEU A 70 -27.53 -20.99 14.07
C LEU A 70 -28.75 -21.39 14.90
N TYR A 71 -28.54 -21.70 16.19
CA TYR A 71 -29.62 -22.05 17.10
C TYR A 71 -30.63 -20.89 17.25
N PHE A 72 -30.15 -19.66 17.47
CA PHE A 72 -31.03 -18.49 17.62
C PHE A 72 -31.64 -18.01 16.29
N ALA A 73 -30.96 -18.17 15.16
CA ALA A 73 -31.52 -17.86 13.85
C ALA A 73 -32.66 -18.82 13.45
N TRP A 74 -32.58 -20.08 13.89
CA TRP A 74 -33.58 -21.11 13.57
C TRP A 74 -34.69 -21.25 14.60
N GLY A 75 -34.41 -20.97 15.88
CA GLY A 75 -35.32 -21.17 17.03
C GLY A 75 -36.50 -20.20 17.13
N TRP A 76 -36.79 -19.44 16.07
CA TRP A 76 -37.89 -18.48 16.02
C TRP A 76 -38.95 -18.89 14.98
N SER A 77 -39.28 -20.19 14.94
CA SER A 77 -40.58 -20.63 14.41
C SER A 77 -41.63 -20.24 15.43
N GLY A 78 -42.53 -19.31 15.09
CA GLY A 78 -43.53 -18.68 15.98
C GLY A 78 -44.60 -19.58 16.58
N ASP A 79 -44.21 -20.72 17.16
CA ASP A 79 -45.08 -21.60 17.92
C ASP A 79 -44.82 -21.38 19.42
N ALA A 80 -45.84 -20.92 20.15
CA ALA A 80 -45.75 -20.63 21.60
C ALA A 80 -45.57 -21.89 22.47
N THR A 81 -45.31 -23.04 21.86
CA THR A 81 -45.07 -24.34 22.50
C THR A 81 -43.63 -24.84 22.32
N ILE A 82 -42.66 -23.94 22.16
CA ILE A 82 -41.22 -24.27 22.27
C ILE A 82 -40.99 -24.94 23.63
N CYS A 83 -40.56 -26.20 23.59
CA CYS A 83 -40.45 -27.07 24.74
C CYS A 83 -39.44 -26.49 25.76
N LYS A 84 -39.70 -26.61 27.07
CA LYS A 84 -38.75 -26.22 28.14
C LYS A 84 -37.33 -26.78 27.92
N ARG A 85 -37.23 -27.95 27.26
CA ARG A 85 -35.95 -28.57 26.84
C ARG A 85 -35.17 -27.75 25.81
N GLU A 86 -35.84 -27.10 24.85
CA GLU A 86 -35.18 -26.29 23.83
C GLU A 86 -34.61 -25.02 24.45
N GLN A 87 -35.38 -24.33 25.31
CA GLN A 87 -34.88 -23.14 26.03
C GLN A 87 -33.66 -23.44 26.93
N ILE A 88 -33.64 -24.61 27.57
CA ILE A 88 -32.47 -25.07 28.34
C ILE A 88 -31.27 -25.27 27.41
N LEU A 89 -31.45 -25.88 26.23
CA LEU A 89 -30.38 -26.10 25.27
C LEU A 89 -29.77 -24.79 24.77
N GLY A 90 -30.60 -23.80 24.39
CA GLY A 90 -30.12 -22.49 23.98
C GLY A 90 -29.33 -21.77 25.07
N THR A 91 -29.81 -21.83 26.31
CA THR A 91 -29.12 -21.25 27.47
C THR A 91 -27.77 -21.91 27.72
N VAL A 92 -27.70 -23.25 27.60
CA VAL A 92 -26.45 -24.00 27.74
C VAL A 92 -25.48 -23.66 26.61
N LEU A 93 -25.93 -23.55 25.36
CA LEU A 93 -25.06 -23.17 24.24
C LEU A 93 -24.50 -21.75 24.40
N GLU A 94 -25.35 -20.79 24.78
CA GLU A 94 -24.96 -19.41 25.02
C GLU A 94 -24.01 -19.29 26.23
N ALA A 95 -24.20 -20.11 27.25
CA ALA A 95 -23.28 -20.25 28.38
C ALA A 95 -21.90 -20.77 27.94
N LEU A 96 -21.88 -21.82 27.13
CA LEU A 96 -20.64 -22.49 26.73
C LEU A 96 -19.72 -21.57 25.89
N GLN A 97 -20.25 -20.67 25.07
CA GLN A 97 -19.43 -19.77 24.23
C GLN A 97 -18.58 -18.76 25.01
N TYR A 98 -18.96 -18.39 26.25
CA TYR A 98 -18.17 -17.46 27.06
C TYR A 98 -16.93 -18.11 27.67
N ILE A 99 -16.91 -19.45 27.78
CA ILE A 99 -15.80 -20.18 28.39
C ILE A 99 -14.51 -20.01 27.56
N PRO A 100 -14.49 -20.22 26.22
CA PRO A 100 -13.33 -19.92 25.39
C PRO A 100 -12.80 -18.50 25.57
N TRP A 101 -13.66 -17.48 25.65
CA TRP A 101 -13.23 -16.09 25.80
C TRP A 101 -12.63 -15.82 27.18
N ALA A 102 -13.23 -16.37 28.24
CA ALA A 102 -12.68 -16.27 29.58
C ALA A 102 -11.31 -16.97 29.70
N VAL A 103 -11.19 -18.18 29.14
CA VAL A 103 -9.91 -18.91 29.07
C VAL A 103 -8.88 -18.11 28.28
N PHE A 104 -9.27 -17.55 27.15
CA PHE A 104 -8.40 -16.74 26.30
C PHE A 104 -7.84 -15.51 27.05
N SER A 105 -8.70 -14.70 27.67
CA SER A 105 -8.26 -13.50 28.43
C SER A 105 -7.37 -13.85 29.60
N ALA A 106 -7.69 -14.93 30.33
CA ALA A 106 -6.89 -15.41 31.46
C ALA A 106 -5.53 -15.94 31.03
N LEU A 107 -5.48 -16.76 29.97
CA LEU A 107 -4.23 -17.27 29.40
C LEU A 107 -3.36 -16.14 28.89
N ARG A 108 -3.95 -15.11 28.24
CA ARG A 108 -3.19 -13.94 27.79
C ARG A 108 -2.52 -13.23 28.96
N LEU A 109 -3.27 -12.96 30.03
CA LEU A 109 -2.72 -12.29 31.21
C LEU A 109 -1.64 -13.14 31.90
N TYR A 110 -1.88 -14.44 32.03
CA TYR A 110 -0.88 -15.37 32.57
C TYR A 110 0.39 -15.39 31.71
N ALA A 111 0.26 -15.35 30.38
CA ALA A 111 1.39 -15.35 29.47
C ALA A 111 2.23 -14.06 29.56
N LEU A 112 1.61 -12.92 29.92
CA LEU A 112 2.25 -11.62 30.08
C LEU A 112 2.92 -11.43 31.45
N GLN A 113 2.27 -11.86 32.54
CA GLN A 113 2.71 -11.56 33.91
C GLN A 113 3.18 -12.78 34.70
N ARG A 114 2.96 -14.01 34.19
CA ARG A 114 3.21 -15.29 34.90
C ARG A 114 2.57 -15.38 36.28
N ASN A 115 1.51 -14.59 36.51
CA ASN A 115 0.83 -14.51 37.79
C ASN A 115 -0.55 -15.19 37.74
N VAL A 116 -0.66 -16.34 38.41
CA VAL A 116 -1.89 -17.15 38.46
C VAL A 116 -3.03 -16.44 39.19
N TYR A 117 -2.72 -15.57 40.16
CA TYR A 117 -3.73 -14.84 40.93
C TYR A 117 -4.51 -13.87 40.03
N TRP A 118 -3.79 -13.03 39.27
CA TRP A 118 -4.42 -12.08 38.36
C TRP A 118 -5.12 -12.76 37.17
N ALA A 119 -4.53 -13.84 36.66
CA ALA A 119 -5.18 -14.65 35.62
C ALA A 119 -6.49 -15.29 36.11
N SER A 120 -6.53 -15.79 37.35
CA SER A 120 -7.75 -16.31 37.99
C SER A 120 -8.82 -15.23 38.17
N ILE A 121 -8.43 -14.01 38.55
CA ILE A 121 -9.38 -12.88 38.65
C ILE A 121 -9.98 -12.56 37.28
N VAL A 122 -9.15 -12.43 36.25
CA VAL A 122 -9.63 -12.15 34.88
C VAL A 122 -10.51 -13.27 34.35
N PHE A 123 -10.19 -14.53 34.65
CA PHE A 123 -11.04 -15.68 34.32
C PHE A 123 -12.43 -15.55 34.95
N LEU A 124 -12.50 -15.32 36.26
CA LEU A 124 -13.76 -15.20 37.00
C LEU A 124 -14.58 -13.99 36.53
N PHE A 125 -13.92 -12.86 36.28
CA PHE A 125 -14.57 -11.66 35.78
C PHE A 125 -15.11 -11.84 34.36
N SER A 126 -14.37 -12.55 33.49
CA SER A 126 -14.80 -12.84 32.12
C SER A 126 -15.94 -13.87 32.06
N LEU A 127 -16.11 -14.67 33.12
CA LEU A 127 -17.24 -15.60 33.28
C LEU A 127 -18.50 -14.95 33.85
N SER A 128 -18.48 -13.68 34.26
CA SER A 128 -19.67 -13.04 34.83
C SER A 128 -20.93 -13.10 33.93
N PRO A 129 -20.86 -13.05 32.57
CA PRO A 129 -22.03 -13.23 31.71
C PRO A 129 -22.71 -14.59 31.84
N LEU A 130 -21.94 -15.64 32.16
CA LEU A 130 -22.44 -16.99 32.38
C LEU A 130 -23.47 -17.02 33.51
N ILE A 131 -23.16 -16.30 34.60
CA ILE A 131 -23.97 -16.28 35.82
C ILE A 131 -25.32 -15.57 35.55
N PHE A 132 -25.34 -14.56 34.69
CA PHE A 132 -26.56 -13.86 34.30
C PHE A 132 -27.49 -14.71 33.44
N ASN A 133 -26.97 -15.40 32.42
CA ASN A 133 -27.79 -16.18 31.50
C ASN A 133 -28.50 -17.35 32.21
N PHE A 134 -27.89 -17.92 33.26
CA PHE A 134 -28.57 -18.89 34.12
C PHE A 134 -29.56 -18.26 35.09
N ALA A 135 -29.30 -17.05 35.59
CA ALA A 135 -30.19 -16.37 36.53
C ALA A 135 -31.47 -15.83 35.85
N ASN A 136 -31.41 -15.44 34.57
CA ASN A 136 -32.46 -14.64 33.94
C ASN A 136 -33.60 -15.42 33.24
N ARG A 137 -33.46 -16.73 33.00
CA ARG A 137 -34.47 -17.49 32.21
C ARG A 137 -35.49 -18.34 32.98
N ASP A 138 -35.31 -18.56 34.29
CA ASP A 138 -36.34 -19.18 35.16
C ASP A 138 -36.78 -18.28 36.34
N ALA A 139 -35.98 -17.28 36.73
CA ALA A 139 -36.21 -16.51 37.96
C ALA A 139 -37.22 -15.35 37.83
N VAL A 140 -37.58 -14.91 36.62
CA VAL A 140 -38.48 -13.75 36.45
C VAL A 140 -39.93 -14.14 36.15
N VAL A 141 -40.21 -15.34 35.64
CA VAL A 141 -41.59 -15.76 35.28
C VAL A 141 -42.09 -16.99 36.07
N GLY A 142 -41.22 -17.83 36.65
CA GLY A 142 -41.65 -19.13 37.22
C GLY A 142 -41.50 -19.35 38.73
N HIS A 143 -40.60 -18.63 39.42
CA HIS A 143 -40.17 -19.04 40.78
C HIS A 143 -40.21 -17.97 41.89
N LEU A 144 -40.86 -16.83 41.65
CA LEU A 144 -41.25 -15.88 42.72
C LEU A 144 -42.56 -16.27 43.45
N HIS A 145 -42.93 -17.55 43.43
CA HIS A 145 -43.88 -18.14 44.39
C HIS A 145 -43.17 -18.95 45.50
N GLY A 146 -41.83 -19.03 45.53
CA GLY A 146 -41.06 -19.83 46.48
C GLY A 146 -40.06 -19.03 47.32
N SER A 147 -40.22 -19.08 48.64
CA SER A 147 -39.63 -18.20 49.66
C SER A 147 -38.17 -18.49 50.06
N HIS A 148 -37.14 -18.18 49.25
CA HIS A 148 -35.74 -18.41 49.67
C HIS A 148 -34.63 -17.38 49.32
N LEU A 149 -34.92 -16.18 48.81
CA LEU A 149 -33.91 -15.09 48.72
C LEU A 149 -34.31 -13.84 49.53
N TRP A 150 -34.11 -13.91 50.86
CA TRP A 150 -34.41 -12.81 51.79
C TRP A 150 -33.47 -11.58 51.68
N LEU A 151 -32.30 -11.71 51.05
CA LEU A 151 -31.36 -10.59 50.87
C LEU A 151 -31.73 -9.66 49.72
N LEU A 152 -32.50 -10.14 48.72
CA LEU A 152 -32.94 -9.33 47.58
C LEU A 152 -34.35 -8.74 47.75
N SER A 153 -35.15 -9.27 48.69
CA SER A 153 -36.50 -8.74 48.97
C SER A 153 -36.48 -7.37 49.67
N ALA A 154 -35.39 -6.99 50.34
CA ALA A 154 -35.27 -5.70 51.00
C ALA A 154 -35.10 -4.52 50.02
N ILE A 155 -34.65 -4.77 48.78
CA ILE A 155 -34.47 -3.75 47.72
C ILE A 155 -35.77 -3.57 46.90
N TYR A 156 -36.72 -4.51 47.03
CA TYR A 156 -37.96 -4.57 46.24
C TYR A 156 -38.98 -3.46 46.58
N CYS A 157 -38.74 -2.65 47.61
CA CYS A 157 -39.79 -1.79 48.18
C CYS A 157 -39.90 -0.38 47.58
N SER A 158 -39.06 0.07 46.64
CA SER A 158 -39.15 1.48 46.17
C SER A 158 -38.62 1.82 44.76
N CYS A 159 -38.35 0.86 43.87
CA CYS A 159 -37.86 1.14 42.52
C CYS A 159 -38.67 0.41 41.45
N SER A 160 -38.91 1.05 40.31
CA SER A 160 -39.48 0.40 39.12
C SER A 160 -38.65 -0.84 38.77
N LEU A 161 -39.31 -1.97 38.47
CA LEU A 161 -38.68 -3.26 38.11
C LEU A 161 -37.62 -3.08 37.01
N ALA A 162 -37.82 -2.15 36.08
CA ALA A 162 -36.87 -1.80 35.03
C ALA A 162 -35.54 -1.24 35.60
N ILE A 163 -35.60 -0.38 36.62
CA ILE A 163 -34.42 0.21 37.27
C ILE A 163 -33.63 -0.89 37.99
N PHE A 164 -34.33 -1.78 38.70
CA PHE A 164 -33.69 -2.91 39.37
C PHE A 164 -32.97 -3.84 38.36
N LEU A 165 -33.63 -4.20 37.27
CA LEU A 165 -33.04 -5.03 36.21
C LEU A 165 -31.84 -4.33 35.53
N CYS A 166 -31.91 -3.02 35.31
CA CYS A 166 -30.78 -2.24 34.78
C CYS A 166 -29.56 -2.28 35.71
N VAL A 167 -29.77 -2.11 37.02
CA VAL A 167 -28.69 -2.19 38.02
C VAL A 167 -28.06 -3.59 38.02
N VAL A 168 -28.88 -4.63 37.91
CA VAL A 168 -28.41 -6.03 37.83
C VAL A 168 -27.57 -6.27 36.58
N VAL A 169 -28.00 -5.79 35.40
CA VAL A 169 -27.23 -5.91 34.15
C VAL A 169 -25.86 -5.22 34.26
N ILE A 170 -25.83 -4.00 34.79
CA ILE A 170 -24.58 -3.25 34.97
C ILE A 170 -23.64 -3.99 35.93
N LEU A 171 -24.13 -4.44 37.09
CA LEU A 171 -23.31 -5.13 38.08
C LEU A 171 -22.71 -6.44 37.55
N ILE A 172 -23.38 -7.11 36.62
CA ILE A 172 -22.91 -8.39 36.07
C ILE A 172 -22.02 -8.20 34.85
N ARG A 173 -22.20 -7.14 34.05
CA ARG A 173 -21.33 -6.87 32.89
C ARG A 173 -20.07 -6.09 33.26
N LEU A 174 -20.11 -5.28 34.31
CA LEU A 174 -18.95 -4.50 34.76
C LEU A 174 -17.68 -5.35 35.00
N PRO A 175 -17.74 -6.57 35.59
CA PRO A 175 -16.58 -7.44 35.70
C PRO A 175 -15.90 -7.75 34.36
N THR A 176 -16.64 -8.00 33.27
CA THR A 176 -16.03 -8.26 31.95
C THR A 176 -15.24 -7.06 31.42
N ILE A 177 -15.79 -5.85 31.60
CA ILE A 177 -15.12 -4.59 31.23
C ILE A 177 -13.85 -4.40 32.07
N LEU A 178 -13.92 -4.69 33.37
CA LEU A 178 -12.76 -4.66 34.25
C LEU A 178 -11.69 -5.69 33.85
N ALA A 179 -12.10 -6.88 33.41
CA ALA A 179 -11.19 -7.90 32.90
C ALA A 179 -10.40 -7.40 31.69
N ASP A 180 -11.08 -6.79 30.72
CA ASP A 180 -10.43 -6.21 29.53
C ASP A 180 -9.46 -5.09 29.92
N ILE A 181 -9.85 -4.20 30.84
CA ILE A 181 -8.98 -3.13 31.35
C ILE A 181 -7.73 -3.71 32.03
N ILE A 182 -7.87 -4.75 32.84
CA ILE A 182 -6.74 -5.42 33.49
C ILE A 182 -5.77 -5.99 32.44
N VAL A 183 -6.29 -6.66 31.40
CA VAL A 183 -5.44 -7.20 30.32
C VAL A 183 -4.76 -6.10 29.52
N ILE A 184 -5.45 -4.99 29.24
CA ILE A 184 -4.86 -3.82 28.55
C ILE A 184 -3.72 -3.23 29.38
N ILE A 185 -3.94 -2.98 30.68
CA ILE A 185 -2.92 -2.43 31.59
C ILE A 185 -1.73 -3.38 31.68
N ALA A 186 -1.98 -4.69 31.83
CA ALA A 186 -0.92 -5.69 31.88
C ALA A 186 -0.12 -5.73 30.57
N THR A 187 -0.79 -5.67 29.42
CA THR A 187 -0.14 -5.65 28.11
C THR A 187 0.71 -4.39 27.95
N TRP A 188 0.16 -3.23 28.33
CA TRP A 188 0.85 -1.95 28.24
C TRP A 188 2.08 -1.88 29.15
N THR A 189 1.97 -2.33 30.40
CA THR A 189 3.08 -2.29 31.38
C THR A 189 4.24 -3.22 30.99
N THR A 190 3.93 -4.42 30.52
CA THR A 190 4.95 -5.38 30.04
C THR A 190 5.59 -4.93 28.72
N GLN A 191 4.84 -4.29 27.82
CA GLN A 191 5.39 -3.76 26.57
C GLN A 191 6.17 -2.47 26.75
N TYR A 192 5.71 -1.55 27.59
CA TYR A 192 6.42 -0.30 27.88
C TYR A 192 7.82 -0.55 28.46
N SER A 193 7.95 -1.53 29.36
CA SER A 193 9.25 -1.95 29.90
C SER A 193 10.16 -2.59 28.84
N SER A 194 9.59 -3.43 27.97
CA SER A 194 10.32 -4.08 26.87
C SER A 194 10.75 -3.09 25.77
N HIS A 195 9.90 -2.13 25.44
CA HIS A 195 10.19 -1.05 24.49
C HIS A 195 11.27 -0.10 25.02
N ARG A 196 11.32 0.14 26.35
CA ARG A 196 12.42 0.89 26.97
C ARG A 196 13.76 0.15 26.85
N LEU A 197 13.76 -1.18 26.92
CA LEU A 197 14.95 -2.01 26.67
C LEU A 197 15.33 -2.04 25.17
N ALA A 198 14.34 -2.15 24.28
CA ALA A 198 14.54 -2.12 22.82
C ALA A 198 14.97 -0.73 22.31
N GLN A 199 14.61 0.37 22.99
CA GLN A 199 15.16 1.71 22.67
C GLN A 199 16.68 1.79 22.86
N THR A 200 17.27 0.89 23.66
CA THR A 200 18.73 0.73 23.79
C THR A 200 19.36 0.00 22.59
N VAL A 201 18.57 -0.76 21.82
CA VAL A 201 19.01 -1.56 20.65
C VAL A 201 18.20 -1.13 19.43
N ARG A 202 18.76 -0.21 18.63
CA ARG A 202 18.17 0.60 17.53
C ARG A 202 17.26 -0.08 16.49
N THR A 203 16.13 -0.64 16.90
CA THR A 203 15.07 -1.10 15.99
C THR A 203 13.72 -0.61 16.52
N GLN A 204 13.06 0.33 15.83
CA GLN A 204 11.70 0.76 16.18
C GLN A 204 10.71 0.27 15.11
N PRO A 205 9.98 -0.83 15.36
CA PRO A 205 8.80 -1.16 14.56
C PRO A 205 7.70 -0.11 14.75
N ALA A 206 6.92 0.15 13.69
CA ALA A 206 5.82 1.12 13.73
C ALA A 206 4.82 0.79 14.85
N LEU A 207 4.32 1.81 15.55
CA LEU A 207 3.41 1.66 16.69
C LEU A 207 2.15 0.83 16.35
N SER A 208 1.64 0.95 15.12
CA SER A 208 0.52 0.14 14.63
C SER A 208 0.88 -1.33 14.47
N THR A 209 2.08 -1.64 13.97
CA THR A 209 2.61 -3.00 13.87
C THR A 209 2.84 -3.59 15.25
N VAL A 210 3.35 -2.81 16.20
CA VAL A 210 3.51 -3.20 17.62
C VAL A 210 2.14 -3.43 18.27
N ALA A 211 1.20 -2.50 18.09
CA ALA A 211 -0.11 -2.57 18.74
C ALA A 211 -1.02 -3.68 18.19
N LEU A 212 -0.89 -4.02 16.90
CA LEU A 212 -1.54 -5.19 16.28
C LEU A 212 -0.83 -6.50 16.65
N ARG A 213 0.51 -6.53 16.67
CA ARG A 213 1.29 -7.71 17.07
C ARG A 213 1.08 -8.07 18.54
N ASP A 214 1.01 -7.07 19.42
CA ASP A 214 1.05 -7.26 20.87
C ASP A 214 -0.35 -7.35 21.49
N GLY A 215 -1.42 -7.24 20.70
CA GLY A 215 -2.79 -7.52 21.14
C GLY A 215 -3.54 -6.35 21.77
N VAL A 216 -2.89 -5.20 22.00
CA VAL A 216 -3.51 -4.03 22.66
C VAL A 216 -4.74 -3.56 21.89
N VAL A 217 -4.65 -3.48 20.55
CA VAL A 217 -5.78 -3.07 19.70
C VAL A 217 -6.95 -4.04 19.84
N TYR A 218 -6.68 -5.34 19.94
CA TYR A 218 -7.72 -6.36 20.07
C TYR A 218 -8.48 -6.21 21.40
N PHE A 219 -7.78 -6.05 22.52
CA PHE A 219 -8.44 -5.86 23.81
C PHE A 219 -9.15 -4.50 23.94
N ILE A 220 -8.67 -3.45 23.27
CA ILE A 220 -9.41 -2.18 23.17
C ILE A 220 -10.72 -2.38 22.40
N LEU A 221 -10.69 -3.12 21.29
CA LEU A 221 -11.91 -3.42 20.53
C LEU A 221 -12.87 -4.31 21.33
N LEU A 222 -12.37 -5.31 22.08
CA LEU A 222 -13.17 -6.12 23.00
C LEU A 222 -13.83 -5.26 24.09
N LEU A 223 -13.07 -4.34 24.70
CA LEU A 223 -13.59 -3.38 25.68
C LEU A 223 -14.73 -2.54 25.10
N VAL A 224 -14.56 -2.03 23.87
CA VAL A 224 -15.61 -1.27 23.17
C VAL A 224 -16.84 -2.14 22.93
N LEU A 225 -16.66 -3.36 22.42
CA LEU A 225 -17.77 -4.29 22.17
C LEU A 225 -18.53 -4.66 23.45
N ASN A 226 -17.83 -4.97 24.53
CA ASN A 226 -18.43 -5.29 25.83
C ASN A 226 -19.14 -4.08 26.46
N THR A 227 -18.58 -2.88 26.29
CA THR A 227 -19.23 -1.63 26.73
C THR A 227 -20.50 -1.35 25.91
N CYS A 228 -20.42 -1.47 24.59
CA CYS A 228 -21.58 -1.35 23.71
C CYS A 228 -22.68 -2.33 24.12
N ARG A 229 -22.32 -3.59 24.39
CA ARG A 229 -23.28 -4.60 24.83
C ARG A 229 -23.97 -4.23 26.13
N MET A 230 -23.21 -3.80 27.15
CA MET A 230 -23.79 -3.36 28.41
C MET A 230 -24.76 -2.19 28.21
N VAL A 231 -24.40 -1.21 27.37
CA VAL A 231 -25.26 -0.06 27.07
C VAL A 231 -26.55 -0.51 26.38
N PHE A 232 -26.45 -1.38 25.37
CA PHE A 232 -27.63 -1.86 24.64
C PHE A 232 -28.54 -2.76 25.48
N ASP A 233 -27.98 -3.68 26.27
CA ASP A 233 -28.75 -4.52 27.20
C ASP A 233 -29.50 -3.64 28.22
N THR A 234 -28.89 -2.53 28.66
CA THR A 234 -29.52 -1.57 29.60
C THR A 234 -30.61 -0.73 28.93
N LEU A 235 -30.36 -0.23 27.71
CA LEU A 235 -31.34 0.54 26.94
C LEU A 235 -32.58 -0.30 26.62
N GLN A 236 -32.40 -1.57 26.28
CA GLN A 236 -33.49 -2.49 25.98
C GLN A 236 -34.44 -2.70 27.18
N LEU A 237 -33.93 -2.64 28.41
CA LEU A 237 -34.75 -2.74 29.62
C LEU A 237 -35.57 -1.47 29.89
N TYR A 238 -35.20 -0.34 29.26
CA TYR A 238 -35.89 0.94 29.43
C TYR A 238 -37.02 1.15 28.41
N THR A 239 -36.97 0.46 27.26
CA THR A 239 -37.92 0.61 26.15
C THR A 239 -39.07 -0.41 26.16
N ILE A 240 -39.32 -1.10 27.28
CA ILE A 240 -40.30 -2.21 27.37
C ILE A 240 -41.75 -1.79 27.05
N ASP A 241 -42.11 -0.51 27.13
CA ASP A 241 -43.49 -0.04 26.93
C ASP A 241 -43.90 0.19 25.46
N ASP A 242 -42.94 0.39 24.55
CA ASP A 242 -43.20 0.45 23.12
C ASP A 242 -42.51 -0.76 22.53
N GLY A 243 -43.25 -1.67 21.88
CA GLY A 243 -42.74 -2.95 21.36
C GLY A 243 -41.67 -2.76 20.28
N ASP A 244 -40.50 -2.27 20.66
CA ASP A 244 -39.42 -1.83 19.80
C ASP A 244 -38.18 -2.68 20.12
N CYS A 245 -37.57 -3.13 19.03
CA CYS A 245 -36.68 -4.29 18.95
C CYS A 245 -35.52 -4.31 19.95
N GLY A 246 -35.16 -5.53 20.37
CA GLY A 246 -33.83 -5.79 20.90
C GLY A 246 -32.77 -5.25 19.95
N SER A 247 -31.78 -4.53 20.49
CA SER A 247 -30.78 -3.81 19.70
C SER A 247 -30.17 -4.72 18.63
N ILE A 248 -30.39 -4.39 17.35
CA ILE A 248 -29.79 -5.09 16.20
C ILE A 248 -28.28 -5.22 16.38
N LEU A 249 -27.65 -4.20 16.97
CA LEU A 249 -26.22 -4.16 17.26
C LEU A 249 -25.80 -5.18 18.32
N ALA A 250 -26.67 -5.51 19.28
CA ALA A 250 -26.37 -6.52 20.30
C ALA A 250 -26.13 -7.90 19.67
N GLN A 251 -26.85 -8.25 18.59
CA GLN A 251 -26.72 -9.54 17.91
C GLN A 251 -25.39 -9.73 17.17
N TYR A 252 -24.64 -8.65 16.92
CA TYR A 252 -23.33 -8.72 16.27
C TYR A 252 -22.16 -8.70 17.26
N VAL A 253 -22.38 -8.40 18.54
CA VAL A 253 -21.30 -8.32 19.53
C VAL A 253 -20.58 -9.66 19.68
N GLU A 254 -21.32 -10.75 19.89
CA GLU A 254 -20.74 -12.09 20.05
C GLU A 254 -20.04 -12.58 18.76
N PRO A 255 -20.65 -12.47 17.56
CA PRO A 255 -19.96 -12.76 16.30
C PRO A 255 -18.66 -11.96 16.11
N LEU A 256 -18.67 -10.65 16.36
CA LEU A 256 -17.49 -9.80 16.20
C LEU A 256 -16.41 -10.15 17.22
N THR A 257 -16.79 -10.49 18.45
CA THR A 257 -15.88 -10.97 19.49
C THR A 257 -15.17 -12.26 19.04
N ALA A 258 -15.91 -13.22 18.50
CA ALA A 258 -15.35 -14.47 17.96
C ALA A 258 -14.35 -14.22 16.81
N VAL A 259 -14.69 -13.31 15.90
CA VAL A 259 -13.83 -12.91 14.78
C VAL A 259 -12.52 -12.30 15.30
N LEU A 260 -12.61 -11.33 16.22
CA LEU A 260 -11.44 -10.64 16.79
C LEU A 260 -10.51 -11.61 17.52
N VAL A 261 -11.05 -12.49 18.34
CA VAL A 261 -10.27 -13.52 19.06
C VAL A 261 -9.58 -14.46 18.08
N SER A 262 -10.26 -14.86 16.99
CA SER A 262 -9.68 -15.73 15.96
C SER A 262 -8.48 -15.09 15.26
N TYR A 263 -8.62 -13.85 14.80
CA TYR A 263 -7.52 -13.14 14.12
C TYR A 263 -6.34 -12.89 15.06
N PHE A 264 -6.61 -12.61 16.33
CA PHE A 264 -5.54 -12.45 17.30
C PHE A 264 -4.79 -13.77 17.55
N LEU A 265 -5.49 -14.90 17.67
CA LEU A 265 -4.87 -16.22 17.80
C LEU A 265 -4.01 -16.59 16.59
N ILE A 266 -4.49 -16.30 15.38
CA ILE A 266 -3.74 -16.52 14.13
C ILE A 266 -2.47 -15.66 14.10
N ASN A 267 -2.59 -14.36 14.40
CA ASN A 267 -1.46 -13.43 14.37
C ASN A 267 -0.40 -13.79 15.42
N LEU A 268 -0.81 -14.16 16.64
CA LEU A 268 0.10 -14.63 17.67
C LEU A 268 0.87 -15.88 17.22
N ARG A 269 0.20 -16.80 16.51
CA ARG A 269 0.85 -18.02 16.01
C ARG A 269 1.83 -17.72 14.89
N GLN A 270 1.45 -16.92 13.90
CA GLN A 270 2.33 -16.52 12.81
C GLN A 270 3.59 -15.82 13.34
N ALA A 271 3.45 -14.99 14.38
CA ALA A 271 4.58 -14.40 15.07
C ALA A 271 5.47 -15.46 15.75
N ALA A 272 4.87 -16.44 16.44
CA ALA A 272 5.61 -17.53 17.10
C ALA A 272 6.35 -18.44 16.09
N ASP A 273 5.72 -18.79 14.97
CA ASP A 273 6.33 -19.61 13.91
C ASP A 273 7.50 -18.87 13.24
N ALA A 274 7.36 -17.56 12.99
CA ALA A 274 8.44 -16.73 12.47
C ALA A 274 9.65 -16.67 13.41
N THR A 275 9.43 -16.56 14.72
CA THR A 275 10.52 -16.59 15.72
C THR A 275 11.17 -17.96 15.81
N ARG A 276 10.41 -19.05 15.70
CA ARG A 276 10.98 -20.40 15.70
C ARG A 276 11.90 -20.64 14.50
N VAL A 277 11.54 -20.15 13.31
CA VAL A 277 12.40 -20.21 12.12
C VAL A 277 13.69 -19.41 12.33
N LEU A 278 13.60 -18.25 12.99
CA LEU A 278 14.76 -17.42 13.34
C LEU A 278 15.65 -18.08 14.39
N GLU A 279 15.09 -18.72 15.43
CA GLU A 279 15.84 -19.48 16.44
C GLU A 279 16.54 -20.71 15.82
N GLU A 280 15.88 -21.44 14.92
CA GLU A 280 16.48 -22.56 14.18
C GLU A 280 17.61 -22.11 13.23
N THR A 281 17.61 -20.84 12.77
CA THR A 281 18.71 -20.26 11.98
C THR A 281 19.83 -19.67 12.84
N THR A 282 19.54 -19.12 14.02
CA THR A 282 20.57 -18.53 14.91
C THR A 282 21.27 -19.55 15.80
N ILE A 283 20.70 -20.73 16.07
CA ILE A 283 21.42 -21.81 16.79
C ILE A 283 22.63 -22.34 15.98
N ALA A 284 22.72 -22.03 14.68
CA ALA A 284 23.88 -22.36 13.83
C ALA A 284 25.07 -21.38 13.97
N GLU A 285 24.89 -20.21 14.58
CA GLU A 285 25.94 -19.21 14.77
C GLU A 285 25.88 -18.67 16.22
N GLU A 286 26.87 -19.02 17.03
CA GLU A 286 26.87 -18.83 18.49
C GLU A 286 26.35 -17.47 18.98
N GLY A 287 25.42 -17.56 19.95
CA GLY A 287 25.42 -16.79 21.18
C GLY A 287 25.16 -15.28 21.06
N THR A 288 23.91 -14.85 20.92
CA THR A 288 23.44 -13.56 21.47
C THR A 288 21.91 -13.40 21.50
N LEU A 289 21.41 -12.94 22.66
CA LEU A 289 20.13 -12.27 22.95
C LEU A 289 18.82 -12.90 22.45
N GLU A 290 18.19 -13.69 23.32
CA GLU A 290 16.77 -14.11 23.22
C GLU A 290 15.84 -12.89 23.10
N PHE A 291 15.28 -12.65 21.91
CA PHE A 291 14.02 -11.89 21.77
C PHE A 291 12.85 -12.84 22.01
N ARG A 292 12.59 -13.13 23.28
CA ARG A 292 11.46 -13.98 23.68
C ARG A 292 10.16 -13.23 23.39
N ILE A 293 9.35 -13.71 22.44
CA ILE A 293 7.98 -13.22 22.25
C ILE A 293 7.25 -13.38 23.58
N ILE A 294 6.97 -12.26 24.23
CA ILE A 294 6.24 -12.21 25.48
C ILE A 294 4.82 -12.70 25.20
N GLY A 295 4.54 -13.91 25.69
CA GLY A 295 3.21 -14.48 25.73
C GLY A 295 2.78 -15.29 24.51
N SER A 296 3.66 -16.12 23.95
CA SER A 296 3.26 -17.25 23.11
C SER A 296 2.29 -18.15 23.88
N MET A 297 1.01 -18.17 23.47
CA MET A 297 0.02 -19.14 23.93
C MET A 297 0.28 -20.56 23.38
N GLY A 298 1.49 -20.82 22.86
CA GLY A 298 1.97 -22.10 22.36
C GLY A 298 3.12 -22.73 23.15
N ALA A 299 3.52 -22.16 24.29
CA ALA A 299 4.47 -22.83 25.18
C ALA A 299 3.78 -24.01 25.89
N SER A 300 4.33 -25.22 25.75
CA SER A 300 3.95 -26.39 26.55
C SER A 300 3.87 -25.98 28.02
N LEU A 301 2.76 -26.30 28.69
CA LEU A 301 2.70 -26.18 30.15
C LEU A 301 3.85 -27.03 30.72
N PRO A 302 4.79 -26.46 31.49
CA PRO A 302 5.74 -27.30 32.20
C PRO A 302 4.95 -28.11 33.22
N GLY A 303 5.04 -29.43 33.13
CA GLY A 303 4.57 -30.30 34.20
C GLY A 303 5.31 -29.98 35.50
N PRO A 304 4.72 -30.23 36.67
CA PRO A 304 5.40 -29.98 37.93
C PRO A 304 6.55 -30.99 38.07
N GLY A 305 7.78 -30.58 37.77
CA GLY A 305 9.00 -31.29 38.17
C GLY A 305 10.03 -31.71 37.11
N GLU A 306 10.28 -30.93 36.06
CA GLU A 306 11.45 -31.18 35.19
C GLU A 306 12.50 -30.06 35.30
N ASP A 307 13.44 -30.28 36.22
CA ASP A 307 14.76 -29.66 36.25
C ASP A 307 15.72 -30.45 35.34
N GLY A 308 16.28 -29.80 34.31
CA GLY A 308 17.55 -30.18 33.69
C GLY A 308 17.60 -31.40 32.74
N LEU A 309 18.54 -31.28 31.78
CA LEU A 309 19.16 -32.30 30.92
C LEU A 309 18.58 -32.62 29.53
N SER A 310 19.56 -32.84 28.66
CA SER A 310 19.60 -32.97 27.19
C SER A 310 18.80 -34.12 26.58
N GLY A 311 18.39 -33.95 25.31
CA GLY A 311 18.02 -35.07 24.43
C GLY A 311 17.88 -34.66 22.95
N THR A 312 18.80 -35.14 22.11
CA THR A 312 18.77 -35.08 20.64
C THR A 312 17.72 -36.01 20.04
N LEU A 313 16.99 -35.58 18.99
CA LEU A 313 16.49 -36.50 17.97
C LEU A 313 16.35 -35.84 16.59
N SER A 314 17.03 -36.43 15.61
CA SER A 314 17.07 -36.10 14.19
C SER A 314 15.88 -36.72 13.45
N ILE A 315 15.17 -35.95 12.62
CA ILE A 315 14.33 -36.47 11.53
C ILE A 315 14.45 -35.50 10.33
N ASN A 316 14.79 -36.02 9.15
CA ASN A 316 15.01 -35.29 7.89
C ASN A 316 13.79 -34.41 7.47
N PRO A 317 14.02 -33.24 6.83
CA PRO A 317 12.94 -32.46 6.26
C PRO A 317 12.50 -32.99 4.87
N PRO A 318 11.20 -32.96 4.53
CA PRO A 318 10.76 -33.09 3.14
C PRO A 318 10.98 -31.76 2.37
N SER A 319 11.10 -31.90 1.04
CA SER A 319 11.47 -30.89 0.04
C SER A 319 10.75 -29.52 0.11
N PRO A 320 11.38 -28.42 -0.35
CA PRO A 320 10.78 -27.09 -0.35
C PRO A 320 9.68 -26.95 -1.41
N HIS A 321 8.47 -26.58 -0.98
CA HIS A 321 7.40 -26.08 -1.86
C HIS A 321 7.64 -24.59 -2.19
N PRO A 322 7.14 -24.09 -3.34
CA PRO A 322 7.36 -22.70 -3.78
C PRO A 322 6.63 -21.69 -2.87
N PRO A 323 7.11 -20.43 -2.79
CA PRO A 323 6.48 -19.39 -1.97
C PRO A 323 5.08 -19.02 -2.51
N LEU A 324 4.10 -19.01 -1.60
CA LEU A 324 2.71 -18.64 -1.86
C LEU A 324 2.57 -17.13 -2.13
N VAL A 325 1.89 -16.79 -3.22
CA VAL A 325 1.48 -15.42 -3.59
C VAL A 325 0.24 -15.03 -2.76
N PRO A 326 0.19 -13.84 -2.13
CA PRO A 326 -1.02 -13.42 -1.40
C PRO A 326 -2.18 -13.19 -2.38
N LEU A 327 -3.34 -13.80 -2.10
CA LEU A 327 -4.59 -13.55 -2.83
C LEU A 327 -5.11 -12.12 -2.55
N PRO A 328 -5.78 -11.48 -3.53
CA PRO A 328 -6.35 -10.14 -3.35
C PRO A 328 -7.58 -10.15 -2.42
N LEU A 329 -7.71 -9.10 -1.60
CA LEU A 329 -8.84 -8.88 -0.67
C LEU A 329 -10.16 -8.55 -1.41
N PRO A 330 -11.34 -8.89 -0.86
CA PRO A 330 -12.63 -8.68 -1.51
C PRO A 330 -13.16 -7.22 -1.49
N PRO A 331 -14.21 -6.90 -2.28
CA PRO A 331 -14.65 -5.51 -2.55
C PRO A 331 -15.29 -4.76 -1.37
N LEU A 332 -15.86 -5.46 -0.38
CA LEU A 332 -16.61 -4.84 0.73
C LEU A 332 -15.71 -4.23 1.82
N THR A 333 -14.52 -4.78 2.05
CA THR A 333 -13.50 -4.16 2.92
C THR A 333 -12.93 -2.88 2.30
N THR A 334 -12.89 -2.81 0.96
CA THR A 334 -12.48 -1.60 0.24
C THR A 334 -13.45 -0.45 0.47
N LEU A 335 -14.76 -0.72 0.54
CA LEU A 335 -15.80 0.28 0.80
C LEU A 335 -15.82 0.76 2.26
N ALA A 336 -15.60 -0.13 3.23
CA ALA A 336 -15.48 0.24 4.64
C ALA A 336 -14.18 1.02 4.92
N LEU A 337 -13.07 0.66 4.27
CA LEU A 337 -11.82 1.43 4.31
C LEU A 337 -11.95 2.79 3.61
N TYR A 338 -12.75 2.90 2.54
CA TYR A 338 -13.06 4.19 1.89
C TYR A 338 -13.96 5.07 2.77
N ALA A 339 -14.96 4.48 3.44
CA ALA A 339 -15.84 5.20 4.37
C ALA A 339 -15.06 5.65 5.62
N MET A 340 -14.22 4.78 6.20
CA MET A 340 -13.38 5.14 7.34
C MET A 340 -12.26 6.11 6.97
N SER A 341 -11.64 6.02 5.79
CA SER A 341 -10.66 7.00 5.34
C SER A 341 -11.31 8.36 5.08
N SER A 342 -12.48 8.41 4.45
CA SER A 342 -13.23 9.66 4.25
C SER A 342 -13.71 10.30 5.56
N PHE A 343 -14.05 9.50 6.57
CA PHE A 343 -14.41 9.97 7.92
C PHE A 343 -13.18 10.45 8.71
N THR A 344 -12.07 9.71 8.64
CA THR A 344 -10.78 10.09 9.25
C THR A 344 -10.21 11.36 8.59
N GLN A 345 -10.41 11.53 7.29
CA GLN A 345 -10.02 12.72 6.52
C GLN A 345 -10.89 13.93 6.88
N ARG A 346 -12.19 13.74 7.14
CA ARG A 346 -13.08 14.79 7.66
C ARG A 346 -12.76 15.18 9.11
N ILE A 347 -12.37 14.24 9.97
CA ILE A 347 -11.93 14.54 11.34
C ILE A 347 -10.54 15.20 11.36
N GLN A 348 -9.59 14.77 10.52
CA GLN A 348 -8.29 15.44 10.39
C GLN A 348 -8.40 16.86 9.83
N ASN A 349 -9.40 17.15 8.99
CA ASN A 349 -9.65 18.51 8.51
C ASN A 349 -10.24 19.44 9.59
N LEU A 350 -10.77 18.90 10.70
CA LEU A 350 -11.34 19.69 11.79
C LEU A 350 -10.30 20.09 12.84
N THR A 351 -9.11 19.47 12.85
CA THR A 351 -8.03 19.75 13.84
C THR A 351 -6.59 19.67 13.31
N GLY A 352 -6.36 19.49 12.01
CA GLY A 352 -5.04 19.14 11.45
C GLY A 352 -4.45 20.13 10.44
N THR A 353 -3.12 20.19 10.42
CA THR A 353 -2.29 20.87 9.41
C THR A 353 -2.68 20.42 7.99
N SER A 354 -2.73 21.36 7.03
CA SER A 354 -3.12 21.06 5.64
C SER A 354 -2.24 19.98 5.00
N PRO A 355 -2.75 19.19 4.03
CA PRO A 355 -1.95 18.18 3.32
C PRO A 355 -0.66 18.75 2.70
N LYS A 356 -0.73 19.96 2.13
CA LYS A 356 0.46 20.69 1.65
C LYS A 356 1.44 20.98 2.78
N ALA A 357 0.99 21.43 3.95
CA ALA A 357 1.86 21.65 5.10
C ALA A 357 2.51 20.35 5.59
N LYS A 358 1.80 19.22 5.58
CA LYS A 358 2.37 17.89 5.91
C LYS A 358 3.45 17.49 4.90
N ALA A 359 3.20 17.68 3.60
CA ALA A 359 4.21 17.40 2.57
C ALA A 359 5.46 18.28 2.72
N LEU A 360 5.30 19.53 3.15
CA LEU A 360 6.41 20.48 3.36
C LEU A 360 7.14 20.32 4.69
N ALA A 361 6.53 19.66 5.69
CA ALA A 361 7.16 19.41 6.98
C ALA A 361 8.44 18.56 6.82
N GLN A 362 9.45 18.84 7.64
CA GLN A 362 10.74 18.15 7.58
C GLN A 362 10.88 17.19 8.75
N HIS A 363 11.14 15.92 8.45
CA HIS A 363 11.34 14.86 9.43
C HIS A 363 12.68 14.15 9.19
N ASP A 364 13.29 13.62 10.25
CA ASP A 364 14.64 13.02 10.19
C ASP A 364 14.70 11.68 9.43
N ASP A 365 13.54 11.06 9.22
CA ASP A 365 13.29 9.86 8.43
C ASP A 365 12.91 10.17 6.96
N ASP A 366 12.75 11.44 6.59
CA ASP A 366 12.49 11.83 5.21
C ASP A 366 13.56 11.29 4.24
N VAL A 367 13.14 10.89 3.05
CA VAL A 367 14.04 10.63 1.92
C VAL A 367 14.33 11.94 1.20
N VAL A 368 15.53 12.48 1.43
CA VAL A 368 15.98 13.74 0.85
C VAL A 368 16.82 13.52 -0.39
N ILE A 369 16.77 14.50 -1.30
CA ILE A 369 17.64 14.58 -2.47
C ILE A 369 18.80 15.51 -2.13
N VAL A 370 20.01 15.00 -2.25
CA VAL A 370 21.25 15.73 -1.98
C VAL A 370 21.75 16.43 -3.23
N ALA A 371 21.70 15.74 -4.36
CA ALA A 371 22.05 16.28 -5.66
C ALA A 371 21.28 15.57 -6.77
N ALA A 372 20.93 16.31 -7.82
CA ALA A 372 20.39 15.77 -9.05
C ALA A 372 21.08 16.45 -10.24
N VAL A 373 21.51 15.64 -11.21
CA VAL A 373 22.25 16.10 -12.39
C VAL A 373 21.86 15.30 -13.62
N ARG A 374 22.10 15.86 -14.80
CA ARG A 374 21.94 15.16 -16.07
C ARG A 374 23.04 15.51 -17.06
N SER A 375 23.27 14.66 -18.05
CA SER A 375 24.00 15.06 -19.25
C SER A 375 23.14 16.01 -20.10
N ALA A 376 23.75 16.59 -21.13
CA ALA A 376 22.99 17.07 -22.28
C ALA A 376 22.16 15.92 -22.88
N ILE A 377 21.10 16.23 -23.60
CA ILE A 377 20.36 15.28 -24.42
C ILE A 377 20.72 15.56 -25.88
N THR A 378 21.17 14.52 -26.57
CA THR A 378 21.62 14.65 -27.96
C THR A 378 20.80 13.78 -28.89
N LYS A 379 20.60 14.21 -30.13
CA LYS A 379 19.88 13.46 -31.16
C LYS A 379 20.61 12.16 -31.47
N ALA A 380 19.87 11.05 -31.48
CA ALA A 380 20.43 9.78 -31.86
C ALA A 380 21.03 9.81 -33.27
N LYS A 381 22.13 9.08 -33.48
CA LYS A 381 22.93 8.91 -34.71
C LYS A 381 23.61 10.17 -35.25
N LYS A 382 23.27 11.37 -34.78
CA LYS A 382 23.76 12.64 -35.36
C LYS A 382 24.25 13.66 -34.34
N GLY A 383 23.84 13.52 -33.09
CA GLY A 383 24.15 14.43 -32.01
C GLY A 383 25.53 14.22 -31.41
N GLY A 384 25.81 14.95 -30.33
CA GLY A 384 27.10 14.92 -29.63
C GLY A 384 27.51 13.54 -29.12
N PHE A 385 26.55 12.68 -28.74
CA PHE A 385 26.83 11.34 -28.22
C PHE A 385 26.74 10.20 -29.25
N LYS A 386 26.70 10.52 -30.55
CA LYS A 386 26.54 9.50 -31.61
C LYS A 386 27.64 8.41 -31.60
N ASP A 387 28.84 8.73 -31.11
CA ASP A 387 29.98 7.81 -31.03
C ASP A 387 30.30 7.41 -29.58
N THR A 388 29.49 7.86 -28.61
CA THR A 388 29.72 7.67 -27.17
C THR A 388 28.88 6.52 -26.62
N ARG A 389 29.51 5.54 -25.97
CA ARG A 389 28.79 4.40 -25.40
C ARG A 389 27.98 4.80 -24.15
N PRO A 390 26.81 4.19 -23.88
CA PRO A 390 25.93 4.57 -22.78
C PRO A 390 26.61 4.48 -21.41
N GLU A 391 27.34 3.40 -21.16
CA GLU A 391 28.67 3.36 -20.54
C GLU A 391 29.24 4.62 -19.88
N GLU A 392 29.83 5.39 -20.79
CA GLU A 392 30.65 6.56 -20.58
C GLU A 392 29.78 7.75 -20.17
N ILE A 393 28.60 7.89 -20.78
CA ILE A 393 27.61 8.92 -20.45
C ILE A 393 27.13 8.73 -19.00
N LEU A 394 26.76 7.48 -18.64
CA LEU A 394 26.34 7.12 -17.28
C LEU A 394 27.47 7.35 -16.27
N SER A 395 28.69 6.93 -16.62
CA SER A 395 29.85 7.11 -15.74
C SER A 395 30.10 8.59 -15.43
N GLY A 396 29.97 9.47 -16.42
CA GLY A 396 30.09 10.91 -16.27
C GLY A 396 29.07 11.51 -15.28
N VAL A 397 27.79 11.15 -15.40
CA VAL A 397 26.75 11.66 -14.50
C VAL A 397 26.83 11.05 -13.09
N LEU A 398 27.23 9.78 -12.95
CA LEU A 398 27.47 9.16 -11.66
C LEU A 398 28.61 9.86 -10.92
N ARG A 399 29.73 10.14 -11.61
CA ARG A 399 30.85 10.90 -11.03
C ARG A 399 30.40 12.29 -10.60
N ALA A 400 29.67 12.98 -11.47
CA ALA A 400 29.23 14.34 -11.23
C ALA A 400 28.28 14.45 -10.04
N VAL A 401 27.35 13.50 -9.84
CA VAL A 401 26.34 13.62 -8.78
C VAL A 401 26.95 13.53 -7.38
N TYR A 402 27.82 12.56 -7.10
CA TYR A 402 28.45 12.44 -5.79
C TYR A 402 29.54 13.49 -5.57
N THR A 403 30.24 13.91 -6.64
CA THR A 403 31.24 14.98 -6.56
C THR A 403 30.58 16.31 -6.23
N LYS A 404 29.46 16.64 -6.89
CA LYS A 404 28.66 17.84 -6.59
C LYS A 404 28.13 17.85 -5.16
N ALA A 405 27.80 16.67 -4.63
CA ALA A 405 27.33 16.51 -3.26
C ALA A 405 28.45 16.51 -2.20
N GLY A 406 29.73 16.40 -2.60
CA GLY A 406 30.84 16.23 -1.65
C GLY A 406 30.83 14.89 -0.92
N VAL A 407 30.24 13.85 -1.52
CA VAL A 407 30.07 12.53 -0.90
C VAL A 407 31.25 11.61 -1.23
N ASN A 408 31.76 10.92 -0.22
CA ASN A 408 32.64 9.76 -0.45
C ASN A 408 31.83 8.64 -1.11
N PRO A 409 32.17 8.19 -2.34
CA PRO A 409 31.39 7.19 -3.05
C PRO A 409 31.32 5.82 -2.33
N ALA A 410 32.23 5.54 -1.39
CA ALA A 410 32.17 4.33 -0.58
C ALA A 410 30.99 4.29 0.42
N LEU A 411 30.34 5.43 0.68
CA LEU A 411 29.17 5.53 1.55
C LEU A 411 27.85 5.23 0.84
N ILE A 412 27.87 5.05 -0.48
CA ILE A 412 26.68 4.72 -1.27
C ILE A 412 26.29 3.27 -0.96
N GLY A 413 25.07 3.05 -0.50
CA GLY A 413 24.57 1.73 -0.12
C GLY A 413 24.03 0.91 -1.29
N ASP A 414 23.44 1.56 -2.30
CA ASP A 414 23.00 0.92 -3.55
C ASP A 414 22.88 1.92 -4.70
N ILE A 415 22.92 1.41 -5.92
CA ILE A 415 22.68 2.15 -7.15
C ILE A 415 21.62 1.40 -7.95
N THR A 416 20.56 2.07 -8.36
CA THR A 416 19.59 1.53 -9.31
C THR A 416 19.64 2.34 -10.59
N VAL A 417 19.77 1.66 -11.75
CA VAL A 417 19.86 2.33 -13.06
C VAL A 417 18.71 1.93 -13.98
N GLY A 418 17.95 2.92 -14.44
CA GLY A 418 16.88 2.76 -15.41
C GLY A 418 17.40 2.63 -16.85
N ASN A 419 17.04 1.54 -17.52
CA ASN A 419 17.42 1.25 -18.91
C ASN A 419 16.31 0.45 -19.62
N VAL A 420 16.11 0.68 -20.92
CA VAL A 420 15.07 -0.02 -21.69
C VAL A 420 15.64 -0.93 -22.77
N LEU A 421 16.51 -0.40 -23.64
CA LEU A 421 16.93 -1.06 -24.86
C LEU A 421 18.08 -2.09 -24.73
N PRO A 422 19.07 -1.94 -23.82
CA PRO A 422 20.18 -2.88 -23.79
C PRO A 422 19.76 -4.26 -23.28
N ALA A 423 20.40 -5.30 -23.81
CA ALA A 423 20.22 -6.68 -23.35
C ALA A 423 20.46 -6.79 -21.82
N GLY A 424 19.67 -7.65 -21.17
CA GLY A 424 19.72 -7.82 -19.71
C GLY A 424 19.41 -6.54 -18.92
N GLY A 425 18.73 -5.56 -19.54
CA GLY A 425 18.47 -4.25 -18.92
C GLY A 425 19.73 -3.41 -18.72
N GLY A 426 20.86 -3.76 -19.35
CA GLY A 426 22.10 -3.01 -19.25
C GLY A 426 22.89 -3.25 -17.95
N ALA A 427 22.59 -4.30 -17.18
CA ALA A 427 23.21 -4.56 -15.87
C ALA A 427 24.76 -4.52 -15.89
N THR A 428 25.39 -5.21 -16.84
CA THR A 428 26.85 -5.23 -16.98
C THR A 428 27.40 -3.84 -17.33
N ALA A 429 26.74 -3.11 -18.24
CA ALA A 429 27.15 -1.76 -18.64
C ALA A 429 27.01 -0.75 -17.50
N ALA A 430 25.91 -0.83 -16.73
CA ALA A 430 25.71 -0.01 -15.55
C ALA A 430 26.79 -0.27 -14.49
N ARG A 431 27.15 -1.54 -14.26
CA ARG A 431 28.24 -1.89 -13.34
C ARG A 431 29.59 -1.36 -13.81
N MET A 432 29.91 -1.49 -15.09
CA MET A 432 31.14 -0.92 -15.67
C MET A 432 31.19 0.60 -15.49
N ALA A 433 30.08 1.29 -15.74
CA ALA A 433 29.97 2.74 -15.58
C ALA A 433 30.24 3.20 -14.14
N ALA A 434 29.70 2.49 -13.14
CA ALA A 434 29.89 2.79 -11.72
C ALA A 434 31.36 2.57 -11.29
N LEU A 435 31.97 1.45 -11.69
CA LEU A 435 33.38 1.20 -11.40
C LEU A 435 34.28 2.22 -12.08
N HIS A 436 34.02 2.52 -13.35
CA HIS A 436 34.75 3.54 -14.11
C HIS A 436 34.56 4.95 -13.52
N SER A 437 33.39 5.25 -12.92
CA SER A 437 33.15 6.58 -12.33
C SER A 437 33.99 6.81 -11.08
N GLY A 438 34.48 5.74 -10.43
CA GLY A 438 35.26 5.76 -9.20
C GLY A 438 34.50 5.23 -7.98
N ILE A 439 33.30 4.67 -8.18
CA ILE A 439 32.53 4.02 -7.11
C ILE A 439 33.14 2.64 -6.85
N PRO A 440 33.46 2.29 -5.58
CA PRO A 440 34.19 1.07 -5.29
C PRO A 440 33.34 -0.19 -5.54
N ASN A 441 34.04 -1.31 -5.72
CA ASN A 441 33.41 -2.60 -5.98
C ASN A 441 32.49 -3.11 -4.84
N THR A 442 32.61 -2.55 -3.64
CA THR A 442 31.77 -2.86 -2.47
C THR A 442 30.36 -2.30 -2.58
N VAL A 443 30.12 -1.29 -3.44
CA VAL A 443 28.79 -0.71 -3.65
C VAL A 443 28.03 -1.59 -4.65
N PRO A 444 26.86 -2.16 -4.30
CA PRO A 444 26.05 -2.93 -5.23
C PRO A 444 25.38 -2.03 -6.29
N ILE A 445 24.88 -2.67 -7.34
CA ILE A 445 24.12 -2.00 -8.39
C ILE A 445 23.09 -2.96 -8.99
N SER A 446 21.92 -2.42 -9.30
CA SER A 446 20.86 -3.11 -10.03
C SER A 446 20.38 -2.26 -11.21
N THR A 447 19.69 -2.90 -12.15
CA THR A 447 19.02 -2.21 -13.26
C THR A 447 17.54 -2.49 -13.24
N VAL A 448 16.73 -1.52 -13.67
CA VAL A 448 15.28 -1.64 -13.74
C VAL A 448 14.77 -1.21 -15.11
N ASN A 449 13.82 -1.96 -15.63
CA ASN A 449 13.08 -1.61 -16.85
C ASN A 449 11.59 -1.48 -16.53
N ARG A 450 11.11 -0.24 -16.50
CA ARG A 450 9.69 0.13 -16.56
C ARG A 450 9.47 1.07 -17.75
N GLN A 451 10.00 0.68 -18.91
CA GLN A 451 9.95 1.44 -20.16
C GLN A 451 10.34 2.92 -19.93
N CYS A 452 9.54 3.87 -20.42
CA CYS A 452 9.78 5.32 -20.35
C CYS A 452 9.94 5.87 -18.92
N ALA A 453 9.46 5.14 -17.90
CA ALA A 453 9.54 5.54 -16.50
C ALA A 453 10.77 4.96 -15.76
N SER A 454 11.64 4.19 -16.42
CA SER A 454 12.71 3.42 -15.74
C SER A 454 13.60 4.28 -14.84
N GLY A 455 13.98 5.49 -15.28
CA GLY A 455 14.79 6.40 -14.46
C GLY A 455 14.05 6.93 -13.22
N LEU A 456 12.73 7.14 -13.30
CA LEU A 456 11.93 7.55 -12.14
C LEU A 456 11.67 6.35 -11.22
N GLN A 457 11.47 5.16 -11.79
CA GLN A 457 11.38 3.92 -11.05
C GLN A 457 12.67 3.63 -10.27
N ALA A 458 13.84 3.93 -10.83
CA ALA A 458 15.12 3.81 -10.15
C ALA A 458 15.20 4.74 -8.92
N VAL A 459 14.78 6.00 -9.06
CA VAL A 459 14.66 6.94 -7.93
C VAL A 459 13.70 6.40 -6.85
N ASN A 460 12.55 5.87 -7.26
CA ASN A 460 11.57 5.30 -6.33
C ASN A 460 12.10 4.06 -5.59
N ILE A 461 12.85 3.17 -6.26
CA ILE A 461 13.45 1.99 -5.63
C ILE A 461 14.43 2.42 -4.54
N ILE A 462 15.35 3.33 -4.85
CA ILE A 462 16.30 3.85 -3.86
C ILE A 462 15.58 4.55 -2.71
N ALA A 463 14.57 5.38 -3.00
CA ALA A 463 13.75 6.00 -1.96
C ALA A 463 13.09 4.96 -1.05
N SER A 464 12.57 3.87 -1.64
CA SER A 464 11.94 2.78 -0.89
C SER A 464 12.95 2.03 -0.01
N GLN A 465 14.16 1.76 -0.51
CA GLN A 465 15.22 1.12 0.28
C GLN A 465 15.67 2.00 1.47
N ILE A 466 15.76 3.32 1.26
CA ILE A 466 16.08 4.28 2.34
C ILE A 466 14.97 4.32 3.38
N ALA A 467 13.71 4.42 2.95
CA ALA A 467 12.54 4.43 3.82
C ALA A 467 12.40 3.11 4.61
N ALA A 468 12.73 1.98 3.99
CA ALA A 468 12.74 0.66 4.63
C ALA A 468 13.93 0.43 5.57
N GLY A 469 14.89 1.35 5.65
CA GLY A 469 16.06 1.20 6.52
C GLY A 469 17.15 0.28 5.97
N GLN A 470 17.09 -0.13 4.71
CA GLN A 470 18.08 -1.02 4.09
C GLN A 470 19.39 -0.30 3.77
N ILE A 471 19.30 0.98 3.39
CA ILE A 471 20.44 1.86 3.10
C ILE A 471 20.18 3.27 3.66
N ASP A 472 21.23 4.06 3.82
CA ASP A 472 21.15 5.45 4.28
C ASP A 472 21.32 6.46 3.14
N LEU A 473 21.98 6.03 2.06
CA LEU A 473 22.40 6.84 0.92
C LEU A 473 22.40 5.95 -0.33
N GLY A 474 21.86 6.43 -1.46
CA GLY A 474 21.81 5.66 -2.71
C GLY A 474 21.64 6.54 -3.93
N ILE A 475 21.90 5.98 -5.11
CA ILE A 475 21.75 6.71 -6.39
C ILE A 475 20.67 6.06 -7.26
N GLY A 476 19.63 6.84 -7.56
CA GLY A 476 18.66 6.52 -8.62
C GLY A 476 19.10 7.19 -9.93
N ALA A 477 19.47 6.40 -10.93
CA ALA A 477 19.96 6.92 -12.20
C ALA A 477 19.17 6.35 -13.38
N GLY A 478 19.39 6.92 -14.56
CA GLY A 478 18.88 6.38 -15.81
C GLY A 478 19.78 6.79 -16.97
N VAL A 479 19.98 5.88 -17.92
CA VAL A 479 20.74 6.14 -19.14
C VAL A 479 20.00 5.50 -20.31
N GLU A 480 20.09 6.10 -21.49
CA GLU A 480 19.69 5.42 -22.72
C GLU A 480 20.59 5.86 -23.86
N SER A 481 20.97 4.91 -24.71
CA SER A 481 21.50 5.21 -26.04
C SER A 481 20.61 4.60 -27.10
N MET A 482 19.74 5.43 -27.66
CA MET A 482 18.95 5.07 -28.83
C MET A 482 19.83 5.02 -30.09
N THR A 483 21.02 5.63 -30.08
CA THR A 483 22.04 5.41 -31.11
C THR A 483 22.47 3.95 -31.17
N PHE A 484 22.74 3.28 -30.06
CA PHE A 484 23.24 1.90 -30.10
C PHE A 484 22.15 0.83 -29.94
N GLY A 485 21.02 1.16 -29.29
CA GLY A 485 19.99 0.17 -28.96
C GLY A 485 18.68 0.26 -29.75
N TYR A 486 18.46 1.29 -30.58
CA TYR A 486 17.17 1.50 -31.24
C TYR A 486 17.10 0.87 -32.64
N GLY A 487 16.01 0.16 -32.95
CA GLY A 487 15.75 -0.41 -34.27
C GLY A 487 14.97 -1.72 -34.21
N GLY A 488 14.95 -2.45 -35.33
CA GLY A 488 14.20 -3.72 -35.45
C GLY A 488 14.66 -4.82 -34.48
N GLY A 489 15.91 -4.77 -34.00
CA GLY A 489 16.45 -5.72 -33.01
C GLY A 489 16.22 -5.34 -31.55
N ALA A 490 15.41 -4.30 -31.26
CA ALA A 490 15.08 -3.90 -29.89
C ALA A 490 14.04 -4.84 -29.24
N MET A 491 13.30 -5.61 -30.04
CA MET A 491 12.34 -6.60 -29.56
C MET A 491 12.93 -8.01 -29.70
N PRO A 492 12.54 -8.96 -28.84
CA PRO A 492 12.91 -10.37 -28.99
C PRO A 492 12.44 -10.97 -30.32
N ASP A 493 13.14 -12.02 -30.77
CA ASP A 493 12.75 -12.78 -31.95
C ASP A 493 11.49 -13.62 -31.66
N GLY A 494 10.37 -13.17 -32.21
CA GLY A 494 9.09 -13.89 -32.14
C GLY A 494 8.37 -13.79 -30.79
N PHE A 495 7.06 -14.01 -30.83
CA PHE A 495 6.19 -14.06 -29.66
C PHE A 495 5.28 -15.28 -29.77
N SER A 496 4.80 -15.80 -28.63
CA SER A 496 3.90 -16.94 -28.61
C SER A 496 2.57 -16.61 -29.30
N GLU A 497 2.19 -17.39 -30.32
CA GLU A 497 0.91 -17.23 -31.02
C GLU A 497 -0.28 -17.34 -30.06
N ALA A 498 -0.19 -18.23 -29.07
CA ALA A 498 -1.22 -18.38 -28.05
C ALA A 498 -1.36 -17.10 -27.20
N VAL A 499 -0.26 -16.41 -26.90
CA VAL A 499 -0.31 -15.12 -26.17
C VAL A 499 -0.86 -14.02 -27.08
N LEU A 500 -0.41 -13.96 -28.34
CA LEU A 500 -0.88 -12.97 -29.32
C LEU A 500 -2.35 -13.15 -29.72
N SER A 501 -2.96 -14.30 -29.44
CA SER A 501 -4.41 -14.49 -29.60
C SER A 501 -5.24 -13.60 -28.65
N ASN A 502 -4.64 -13.07 -27.58
CA ASN A 502 -5.25 -12.07 -26.71
C ASN A 502 -4.98 -10.66 -27.26
N GLN A 503 -6.04 -9.91 -27.54
CA GLN A 503 -5.94 -8.58 -28.16
C GLN A 503 -5.13 -7.58 -27.32
N GLU A 504 -5.25 -7.58 -26.00
CA GLU A 504 -4.49 -6.64 -25.16
C GLU A 504 -3.00 -6.99 -25.11
N ALA A 505 -2.67 -8.29 -25.19
CA ALA A 505 -1.29 -8.75 -25.31
C ALA A 505 -0.71 -8.37 -26.68
N GLU A 506 -1.47 -8.53 -27.76
CA GLU A 506 -1.06 -8.08 -29.10
C GLU A 506 -0.86 -6.55 -29.15
N ASP A 507 -1.73 -5.79 -28.47
CA ASP A 507 -1.64 -4.33 -28.41
C ASP A 507 -0.33 -3.83 -27.78
N CYS A 508 0.39 -4.66 -27.01
CA CYS A 508 1.72 -4.33 -26.51
C CYS A 508 2.77 -4.19 -27.61
N LEU A 509 2.52 -4.74 -28.80
CA LEU A 509 3.37 -4.62 -29.98
C LEU A 509 3.05 -3.38 -30.83
N LEU A 510 1.98 -2.63 -30.51
CA LEU A 510 1.62 -1.43 -31.24
C LEU A 510 2.76 -0.40 -31.16
N PRO A 511 3.24 0.12 -32.32
CA PRO A 511 4.22 1.19 -32.29
C PRO A 511 3.67 2.39 -31.52
N MET A 512 4.50 3.00 -30.66
CA MET A 512 4.03 4.08 -29.78
C MET A 512 3.42 5.26 -30.57
N GLY A 513 3.90 5.54 -31.79
CA GLY A 513 3.30 6.54 -32.67
C GLY A 513 1.85 6.21 -33.09
N ILE A 514 1.50 4.93 -33.22
CA ILE A 514 0.12 4.50 -33.47
C ILE A 514 -0.74 4.68 -32.22
N THR A 515 -0.21 4.37 -31.03
CA THR A 515 -0.95 4.62 -29.78
C THR A 515 -1.24 6.12 -29.58
N SER A 516 -0.33 6.99 -30.04
CA SER A 516 -0.54 8.45 -30.08
C SER A 516 -1.68 8.87 -31.02
N GLU A 517 -1.78 8.23 -32.20
CA GLU A 517 -2.89 8.46 -33.12
C GLU A 517 -4.22 7.97 -32.53
N ASN A 518 -4.23 6.82 -31.86
CA ASN A 518 -5.42 6.30 -31.20
C ASN A 518 -5.92 7.27 -30.12
N VAL A 519 -5.03 7.81 -29.28
CA VAL A 519 -5.40 8.85 -28.30
C VAL A 519 -5.98 10.09 -28.99
N ALA A 520 -5.34 10.57 -30.07
CA ALA A 520 -5.85 11.74 -30.79
C ALA A 520 -7.23 11.49 -31.41
N ALA A 521 -7.45 10.30 -31.97
CA ALA A 521 -8.71 9.91 -32.60
C ALA A 521 -9.83 9.68 -31.57
N ASP A 522 -9.56 8.92 -30.51
CA ASP A 522 -10.55 8.55 -29.49
C ASP A 522 -11.03 9.75 -28.68
N PHE A 523 -10.16 10.73 -28.44
CA PHE A 523 -10.44 11.87 -27.56
C PHE A 523 -10.56 13.21 -28.30
N GLY A 524 -10.55 13.20 -29.64
CA GLY A 524 -10.78 14.39 -30.45
C GLY A 524 -9.72 15.49 -30.32
N ILE A 525 -8.45 15.12 -30.06
CA ILE A 525 -7.37 16.10 -29.87
C ILE A 525 -7.00 16.72 -31.22
N SER A 526 -7.36 18.00 -31.37
CA SER A 526 -7.09 18.76 -32.59
C SER A 526 -5.59 18.91 -32.87
N ARG A 527 -5.26 19.20 -34.13
CA ARG A 527 -3.88 19.40 -34.56
C ARG A 527 -3.31 20.72 -34.03
N GLU A 528 -4.16 21.73 -33.95
CA GLU A 528 -3.82 23.08 -33.54
C GLU A 528 -3.42 23.15 -32.05
N ALA A 529 -3.93 22.22 -31.23
CA ALA A 529 -3.59 22.12 -29.81
C ALA A 529 -2.16 21.61 -29.54
N GLN A 530 -1.42 21.16 -30.56
CA GLN A 530 -0.14 20.42 -30.43
C GLN A 530 1.12 21.29 -30.60
N ASP A 531 0.99 22.62 -30.54
CA ASP A 531 2.12 23.53 -30.76
C ASP A 531 3.08 23.57 -29.56
N ALA A 532 4.37 23.31 -29.85
CA ALA A 532 5.42 23.21 -28.84
C ALA A 532 5.82 24.58 -28.24
N ARG A 533 6.15 24.57 -26.94
CA ARG A 533 6.68 25.73 -26.19
C ARG A 533 8.21 25.80 -26.26
N ARG A 534 8.77 26.96 -25.92
CA ARG A 534 10.22 27.23 -25.91
C ARG A 534 10.91 26.45 -24.79
N ALA A 535 12.12 25.95 -25.05
CA ALA A 535 12.96 25.26 -24.09
C ALA A 535 14.05 26.16 -23.49
N LYS A 536 14.32 26.06 -22.19
CA LYS A 536 15.42 26.75 -21.49
C LYS A 536 16.04 25.83 -20.43
N PHE A 537 17.23 25.27 -20.69
CA PHE A 537 17.94 24.42 -19.75
C PHE A 537 19.43 24.75 -19.73
N LYS A 538 20.02 24.97 -18.55
CA LYS A 538 21.47 25.25 -18.46
C LYS A 538 22.11 24.77 -17.15
N ASP A 539 21.50 25.05 -16.00
CA ASP A 539 22.13 24.85 -14.68
C ASP A 539 22.26 23.37 -14.23
N GLU A 540 21.54 22.49 -14.91
CA GLU A 540 21.42 21.05 -14.61
C GLU A 540 22.30 20.14 -15.46
N ILE A 541 22.87 20.68 -16.54
CA ILE A 541 23.67 19.93 -17.52
C ILE A 541 25.10 19.79 -17.01
N VAL A 542 25.59 18.56 -16.94
CA VAL A 542 26.99 18.22 -16.72
C VAL A 542 27.69 18.17 -18.07
N PRO A 543 28.68 19.04 -18.32
CA PRO A 543 29.50 18.97 -19.53
C PRO A 543 30.29 17.65 -19.55
N LEU A 544 30.13 16.87 -20.62
CA LEU A 544 30.87 15.62 -20.81
C LEU A 544 31.86 15.78 -21.95
N LYS A 545 33.13 15.43 -21.70
CA LYS A 545 34.15 15.28 -22.73
C LYS A 545 34.01 13.90 -23.35
N VAL A 546 33.80 13.85 -24.65
CA VAL A 546 33.56 12.60 -25.38
C VAL A 546 34.33 12.58 -26.69
N LYS A 547 34.63 11.36 -27.15
CA LYS A 547 35.12 11.14 -28.50
C LYS A 547 34.00 11.37 -29.51
N TRP A 548 34.33 12.07 -30.59
CA TRP A 548 33.42 12.37 -31.69
C TRP A 548 34.15 12.29 -33.02
N VAL A 549 33.59 11.54 -33.96
CA VAL A 549 34.12 11.36 -35.31
C VAL A 549 33.43 12.34 -36.24
N ASP A 550 34.23 13.20 -36.89
CA ASP A 550 33.72 14.15 -37.86
C ASP A 550 33.15 13.43 -39.09
N PRO A 551 31.85 13.58 -39.40
CA PRO A 551 31.23 12.84 -40.48
C PRO A 551 31.72 13.26 -41.88
N LYS A 552 32.46 14.37 -41.99
CA LYS A 552 33.05 14.83 -43.27
C LYS A 552 34.51 14.45 -43.42
N THR A 553 35.27 14.49 -42.33
CA THR A 553 36.73 14.29 -42.36
C THR A 553 37.17 12.94 -41.82
N GLU A 554 36.27 12.18 -41.20
CA GLU A 554 36.52 10.90 -40.51
C GLU A 554 37.61 10.98 -39.43
N GLN A 555 37.96 12.20 -39.01
CA GLN A 555 38.94 12.43 -37.95
C GLN A 555 38.27 12.34 -36.57
N GLU A 556 38.93 11.63 -35.66
CA GLU A 556 38.56 11.61 -34.24
C GLU A 556 38.96 12.94 -33.57
N LYS A 557 38.01 13.53 -32.85
CA LYS A 557 38.21 14.73 -32.03
C LYS A 557 37.57 14.52 -30.66
N GLU A 558 38.13 15.16 -29.65
CA GLU A 558 37.48 15.28 -28.33
C GLU A 558 36.62 16.55 -28.33
N ILE A 559 35.33 16.41 -28.03
CA ILE A 559 34.40 17.53 -27.90
C ILE A 559 33.81 17.58 -26.50
N VAL A 560 33.41 18.76 -26.06
CA VAL A 560 32.62 18.94 -24.84
C VAL A 560 31.16 19.06 -25.26
N VAL A 561 30.31 18.15 -24.77
CA VAL A 561 28.86 18.21 -24.95
C VAL A 561 28.24 18.82 -23.70
N ASP A 562 27.80 20.08 -23.79
CA ASP A 562 27.32 20.90 -22.68
C ASP A 562 25.94 21.55 -22.91
N HIS A 563 25.30 21.26 -24.03
CA HIS A 563 23.98 21.77 -24.38
C HIS A 563 23.12 20.73 -25.09
N ASP A 564 21.80 20.82 -24.91
CA ASP A 564 20.83 19.96 -25.59
C ASP A 564 20.77 20.34 -27.09
N ASP A 565 21.01 19.40 -28.00
CA ASP A 565 21.04 19.67 -29.45
C ASP A 565 19.64 19.57 -30.11
N GLY A 566 18.64 19.14 -29.34
CA GLY A 566 17.24 18.99 -29.74
C GLY A 566 16.54 20.33 -29.91
N VAL A 567 16.93 21.32 -29.11
CA VAL A 567 16.30 22.64 -29.01
C VAL A 567 16.59 23.46 -30.28
N ARG A 568 15.53 23.98 -30.91
CA ARG A 568 15.65 24.81 -32.12
C ARG A 568 15.19 26.24 -31.83
N ASP A 569 16.08 27.20 -32.00
CA ASP A 569 15.76 28.62 -31.89
C ASP A 569 14.83 29.07 -33.03
N GLY A 570 13.89 29.96 -32.71
CA GLY A 570 12.99 30.57 -33.70
C GLY A 570 11.81 29.72 -34.16
N VAL A 571 11.56 28.55 -33.55
CA VAL A 571 10.31 27.81 -33.76
C VAL A 571 9.16 28.59 -33.14
N THR A 572 8.51 29.43 -33.94
CA THR A 572 7.22 30.05 -33.63
C THR A 572 6.11 29.16 -34.19
N PRO A 573 4.87 29.25 -33.67
CA PRO A 573 3.71 28.60 -34.30
C PRO A 573 3.64 28.89 -35.81
N ARG A 574 4.04 30.11 -36.24
CA ARG A 574 4.12 30.50 -37.65
C ARG A 574 5.22 29.77 -38.44
N VAL A 575 6.42 29.64 -37.89
CA VAL A 575 7.55 28.94 -38.53
C VAL A 575 7.34 27.43 -38.55
N ALA A 576 6.74 26.88 -37.49
CA ALA A 576 6.27 25.49 -37.45
C ALA A 576 5.22 25.26 -38.55
N ARG A 577 4.20 26.14 -38.67
CA ARG A 577 3.20 26.09 -39.76
C ARG A 577 3.81 26.22 -41.16
N GLN A 578 4.81 27.07 -41.37
CA GLN A 578 5.49 27.23 -42.67
C GLN A 578 6.38 26.03 -43.02
N ALA A 579 7.12 25.47 -42.06
CA ALA A 579 7.85 24.22 -42.25
C ALA A 579 6.88 23.05 -42.52
N GLN A 580 5.72 23.04 -41.86
CA GLN A 580 4.65 22.06 -42.06
C GLN A 580 3.98 22.15 -43.43
N ALA A 581 3.80 23.36 -43.98
CA ALA A 581 3.28 23.56 -45.35
C ALA A 581 4.23 22.98 -46.40
N ARG A 582 5.55 23.16 -46.22
CA ARG A 582 6.57 22.60 -47.12
C ARG A 582 6.65 21.06 -47.09
N VAL A 583 6.33 20.44 -45.95
CA VAL A 583 6.17 18.97 -45.84
C VAL A 583 4.88 18.50 -46.53
N GLN A 584 3.80 19.28 -46.44
CA GLN A 584 2.51 18.99 -47.09
C GLN A 584 2.59 19.09 -48.62
N GLU A 585 3.47 19.96 -49.14
CA GLU A 585 3.78 20.12 -50.56
C GLU A 585 4.80 19.09 -51.10
N GLY A 586 5.23 18.11 -50.28
CA GLY A 586 6.21 17.09 -50.70
C GLY A 586 7.63 17.61 -50.95
N ARG A 587 7.94 18.84 -50.51
CA ARG A 587 9.24 19.52 -50.76
C ARG A 587 10.32 19.18 -49.72
N LEU A 588 10.00 18.36 -48.71
CA LEU A 588 10.93 17.82 -47.72
C LEU A 588 10.95 16.30 -47.84
N ASN A 589 12.13 15.75 -48.13
CA ASN A 589 12.36 14.34 -48.45
C ASN A 589 12.19 13.44 -47.20
N THR A 590 10.95 13.16 -46.79
CA THR A 590 10.64 12.08 -45.85
C THR A 590 10.59 10.78 -46.65
N ARG A 591 11.58 9.89 -46.44
CA ARG A 591 11.61 8.54 -47.05
C ARG A 591 10.21 7.91 -46.99
N ARG A 592 9.68 7.64 -48.18
CA ARG A 592 8.36 7.07 -48.45
C ARG A 592 8.30 5.66 -47.84
N TYR A 593 7.57 5.50 -46.74
CA TYR A 593 7.16 4.17 -46.27
C TYR A 593 6.17 3.60 -47.30
N VAL A 594 6.53 2.47 -47.92
CA VAL A 594 5.69 1.78 -48.92
C VAL A 594 4.62 0.98 -48.17
N PRO A 595 3.32 1.24 -48.35
CA PRO A 595 2.27 0.45 -47.70
C PRO A 595 2.16 -0.94 -48.35
N SER A 596 1.88 -1.97 -47.54
CA SER A 596 1.42 -3.27 -48.06
C SER A 596 -0.01 -3.14 -48.63
N PRO A 597 -0.42 -4.00 -49.58
CA PRO A 597 -1.55 -3.75 -50.48
C PRO A 597 -2.97 -3.84 -49.87
N GLN A 598 -3.12 -3.98 -48.55
CA GLN A 598 -4.43 -4.16 -47.90
C GLN A 598 -5.00 -2.89 -47.24
N ALA A 599 -4.37 -1.73 -47.44
CA ALA A 599 -4.81 -0.46 -46.87
C ALA A 599 -5.87 0.25 -47.75
N SER A 600 -7.06 -0.33 -47.90
CA SER A 600 -8.20 0.30 -48.60
C SER A 600 -9.38 0.52 -47.65
N PHE A 601 -9.18 1.40 -46.66
CA PHE A 601 -10.20 2.26 -46.00
C PHE A 601 -9.54 3.19 -44.96
N ARG A 602 -8.36 2.80 -44.44
CA ARG A 602 -7.54 3.54 -43.44
C ARG A 602 -6.81 4.77 -43.98
N THR A 603 -6.89 5.06 -45.28
CA THR A 603 -6.11 6.10 -45.97
C THR A 603 -6.79 7.48 -45.91
N MET A 604 -8.00 7.58 -45.36
CA MET A 604 -8.77 8.84 -45.31
C MET A 604 -8.67 9.60 -43.97
N LEU A 605 -8.13 9.00 -42.90
CA LEU A 605 -7.78 9.72 -41.68
C LEU A 605 -6.47 10.48 -41.91
N ARG A 606 -6.56 11.81 -42.03
CA ARG A 606 -5.41 12.72 -42.01
C ARG A 606 -4.53 12.38 -40.79
N ARG A 607 -3.37 11.76 -41.01
CA ARG A 607 -2.38 11.44 -39.97
C ARG A 607 -2.06 12.67 -39.11
N VAL A 608 -2.33 12.60 -37.81
CA VAL A 608 -2.08 13.65 -36.80
C VAL A 608 -0.61 13.62 -36.36
N TYR A 609 0.02 12.45 -36.36
CA TYR A 609 1.40 12.17 -35.99
C TYR A 609 2.42 12.70 -37.01
N ARG A 610 3.39 13.48 -36.55
CA ARG A 610 4.57 13.91 -37.33
C ARG A 610 5.82 14.04 -36.44
N PRO A 611 7.04 13.99 -37.01
CA PRO A 611 8.26 14.19 -36.23
C PRO A 611 8.37 15.53 -35.46
N GLY A 612 7.53 16.53 -35.78
CA GLY A 612 7.52 17.84 -35.12
C GLY A 612 6.62 17.96 -33.89
N ASN A 613 5.73 16.99 -33.65
CA ASN A 613 4.85 16.93 -32.47
C ASN A 613 5.09 15.64 -31.65
N ALA A 614 6.23 15.00 -31.87
CA ALA A 614 6.69 13.80 -31.20
C ALA A 614 8.04 14.09 -30.54
N SER A 615 8.33 13.38 -29.44
CA SER A 615 9.66 13.41 -28.84
C SER A 615 10.74 12.93 -29.81
N GLN A 616 11.93 13.49 -29.66
CA GLN A 616 13.08 13.15 -30.50
C GLN A 616 13.74 11.88 -29.98
N VAL A 617 14.12 10.98 -30.89
CA VAL A 617 14.98 9.81 -30.59
C VAL A 617 16.34 10.35 -30.15
N SER A 618 16.75 10.02 -28.92
CA SER A 618 17.84 10.74 -28.23
C SER A 618 18.70 9.86 -27.35
N ASP A 619 19.91 10.32 -27.07
CA ASP A 619 20.87 9.74 -26.14
C ASP A 619 21.08 10.66 -24.93
N GLY A 620 21.21 10.10 -23.74
CA GLY A 620 21.50 10.86 -22.52
C GLY A 620 21.46 10.03 -21.23
N ALA A 621 21.95 10.62 -20.13
CA ALA A 621 21.92 10.04 -18.79
C ALA A 621 21.56 11.08 -17.71
N ALA A 622 21.03 10.61 -16.58
CA ALA A 622 20.74 11.42 -15.41
C ALA A 622 20.93 10.61 -14.11
N ALA A 623 21.25 11.30 -13.01
CA ALA A 623 21.48 10.69 -11.71
C ALA A 623 20.94 11.58 -10.59
N VAL A 624 20.29 10.94 -9.60
CA VAL A 624 19.74 11.55 -8.40
C VAL A 624 20.33 10.83 -7.19
N LEU A 625 21.04 11.57 -6.34
CA LEU A 625 21.58 11.08 -5.08
C LEU A 625 20.56 11.34 -3.97
N LEU A 626 20.08 10.28 -3.35
CA LEU A 626 19.11 10.32 -2.26
C LEU A 626 19.75 9.85 -0.95
N ALA A 627 19.29 10.41 0.16
CA ALA A 627 19.73 10.06 1.51
C ALA A 627 18.56 10.06 2.48
N ARG A 628 18.68 9.38 3.62
CA ARG A 628 17.83 9.70 4.79
C ARG A 628 18.23 11.07 5.33
N ARG A 629 17.27 11.92 5.70
CA ARG A 629 17.55 13.28 6.21
C ARG A 629 18.53 13.27 7.39
N SER A 630 18.35 12.40 8.37
CA SER A 630 19.26 12.23 9.51
C SER A 630 20.69 11.88 9.09
N ALA A 631 20.85 10.99 8.11
CA ALA A 631 22.17 10.64 7.57
C ALA A 631 22.80 11.81 6.81
N ALA A 632 22.03 12.53 5.98
CA ALA A 632 22.49 13.73 5.28
C ALA A 632 22.97 14.81 6.25
N LYS A 633 22.20 15.08 7.32
CA LYS A 633 22.58 16.02 8.39
C LYS A 633 23.88 15.60 9.08
N LYS A 634 24.00 14.31 9.45
CA LYS A 634 25.20 13.77 10.11
C LYS A 634 26.46 13.89 9.24
N LEU A 635 26.31 13.71 7.93
CA LEU A 635 27.40 13.80 6.95
C LEU A 635 27.65 15.23 6.45
N GLY A 636 26.86 16.23 6.88
CA GLY A 636 26.98 17.62 6.44
C GLY A 636 26.63 17.82 4.96
N LEU A 637 25.76 16.97 4.40
CA LEU A 637 25.39 17.01 2.99
C LEU A 637 24.32 18.08 2.71
N PRO A 638 24.36 18.74 1.54
CA PRO A 638 23.29 19.65 1.15
C PRO A 638 21.98 18.90 0.97
N ILE A 639 20.85 19.55 1.26
CA ILE A 639 19.52 19.02 0.99
C ILE A 639 18.85 19.96 0.00
N VAL A 640 18.66 19.51 -1.24
CA VAL A 640 18.06 20.33 -2.31
C VAL A 640 16.57 20.05 -2.49
N GLY A 641 16.09 18.94 -1.95
CA GLY A 641 14.69 18.59 -1.99
C GLY A 641 14.39 17.29 -1.25
N LYS A 642 13.16 16.83 -1.38
CA LYS A 642 12.61 15.65 -0.72
C LYS A 642 11.72 14.87 -1.68
N PHE A 643 11.86 13.55 -1.67
CA PHE A 643 10.92 12.63 -2.31
C PHE A 643 9.73 12.41 -1.38
N VAL A 644 8.51 12.63 -1.88
CA VAL A 644 7.28 12.51 -1.06
C VAL A 644 6.60 11.17 -1.29
N ALA A 645 6.23 10.87 -2.52
CA ALA A 645 5.51 9.66 -2.88
C ALA A 645 5.60 9.39 -4.38
N ALA A 646 5.37 8.15 -4.79
CA ALA A 646 5.17 7.78 -6.18
C ALA A 646 4.01 6.79 -6.34
N ALA A 647 3.31 6.89 -7.46
CA ALA A 647 2.23 5.99 -7.84
C ALA A 647 2.42 5.50 -9.27
N TYR A 648 1.89 4.30 -9.52
CA TYR A 648 1.83 3.68 -10.84
C TYR A 648 0.43 3.15 -11.12
N THR A 649 0.06 3.13 -12.40
CA THR A 649 -1.24 2.63 -12.88
C THR A 649 -1.07 1.86 -14.18
N GLY A 650 -1.91 0.84 -14.39
CA GLY A 650 -2.11 0.21 -15.69
C GLY A 650 -3.18 0.95 -16.48
N VAL A 651 -3.05 0.99 -17.81
CA VAL A 651 -4.01 1.53 -18.77
C VAL A 651 -3.97 0.68 -20.05
N PRO A 652 -4.98 0.72 -20.93
CA PRO A 652 -4.95 -0.12 -22.13
C PRO A 652 -3.72 0.19 -23.03
N PRO A 653 -2.95 -0.82 -23.48
CA PRO A 653 -1.71 -0.60 -24.25
C PRO A 653 -1.91 0.20 -25.54
N ARG A 654 -3.02 -0.01 -26.26
CA ARG A 654 -3.40 0.75 -27.47
C ARG A 654 -3.51 2.26 -27.28
N ILE A 655 -3.69 2.75 -26.05
CA ILE A 655 -3.81 4.17 -25.70
C ILE A 655 -2.90 4.52 -24.52
N MET A 656 -1.74 3.88 -24.41
CA MET A 656 -0.80 4.03 -23.29
C MET A 656 -0.49 5.49 -22.89
N GLY A 657 -0.61 6.43 -23.85
CA GLY A 657 -0.44 7.86 -23.65
C GLY A 657 -1.31 8.45 -22.53
N VAL A 658 -2.44 7.84 -22.19
CA VAL A 658 -3.33 8.35 -21.12
C VAL A 658 -2.79 8.13 -19.70
N GLY A 659 -1.67 7.41 -19.53
CA GLY A 659 -1.10 7.04 -18.23
C GLY A 659 -1.03 8.16 -17.18
N PRO A 660 -0.48 9.36 -17.49
CA PRO A 660 -0.39 10.47 -16.54
C PRO A 660 -1.75 10.93 -16.00
N ALA A 661 -2.80 10.88 -16.83
CA ALA A 661 -4.16 11.25 -16.44
C ALA A 661 -4.74 10.38 -15.31
N TYR A 662 -4.16 9.19 -15.07
CA TYR A 662 -4.55 8.28 -14.01
C TYR A 662 -3.49 8.16 -12.90
N ALA A 663 -2.21 8.29 -13.24
CA ALA A 663 -1.13 8.22 -12.26
C ALA A 663 -1.06 9.46 -11.37
N ILE A 664 -1.28 10.66 -11.93
CA ILE A 664 -1.26 11.92 -11.16
C ILE A 664 -2.37 11.94 -10.10
N PRO A 665 -3.66 11.67 -10.42
CA PRO A 665 -4.70 11.59 -9.40
C PRO A 665 -4.38 10.58 -8.30
N LYS A 666 -3.81 9.42 -8.67
CA LYS A 666 -3.48 8.36 -7.71
C LYS A 666 -2.42 8.80 -6.69
N VAL A 667 -1.35 9.48 -7.11
CA VAL A 667 -0.33 9.96 -6.16
C VAL A 667 -0.83 11.13 -5.30
N LEU A 668 -1.70 11.97 -5.86
CA LEU A 668 -2.36 13.05 -5.12
C LEU A 668 -3.32 12.50 -4.05
N GLU A 669 -4.14 11.51 -4.39
CA GLU A 669 -5.02 10.79 -3.45
C GLU A 669 -4.21 10.13 -2.32
N GLN A 670 -3.13 9.42 -2.66
CA GLN A 670 -2.25 8.78 -1.67
C GLN A 670 -1.64 9.75 -0.65
N THR A 671 -1.42 11.00 -1.04
CA THR A 671 -0.81 12.04 -0.19
C THR A 671 -1.84 12.99 0.42
N GLY A 672 -3.13 12.84 0.05
CA GLY A 672 -4.20 13.76 0.43
C GLY A 672 -4.07 15.15 -0.19
N LEU A 673 -3.20 15.32 -1.19
CA LEU A 673 -2.98 16.59 -1.89
C LEU A 673 -4.02 16.79 -2.98
N SER A 674 -4.33 18.05 -3.29
CA SER A 674 -5.11 18.43 -4.46
C SER A 674 -4.18 18.84 -5.61
N LYS A 675 -4.72 18.89 -6.84
CA LYS A 675 -3.97 19.40 -8.00
C LYS A 675 -3.55 20.87 -7.85
N ASP A 676 -4.28 21.63 -7.03
CA ASP A 676 -4.04 23.06 -6.80
C ASP A 676 -2.90 23.29 -5.82
N ASP A 677 -2.60 22.30 -4.96
CA ASP A 677 -1.46 22.33 -4.05
C ASP A 677 -0.13 22.22 -4.79
N VAL A 678 -0.11 21.59 -5.97
CA VAL A 678 1.09 21.42 -6.79
C VAL A 678 1.39 22.71 -7.56
N ASP A 679 2.62 23.20 -7.40
CA ASP A 679 3.05 24.48 -7.98
C ASP A 679 3.30 24.35 -9.49
N PHE A 680 3.92 23.25 -9.93
CA PHE A 680 4.13 22.94 -11.35
C PHE A 680 4.28 21.43 -11.63
N TYR A 681 4.15 21.05 -12.90
CA TYR A 681 4.14 19.67 -13.37
C TYR A 681 5.16 19.46 -14.49
N GLU A 682 6.00 18.45 -14.34
CA GLU A 682 6.86 17.92 -15.41
C GLU A 682 6.21 16.66 -15.99
N ILE A 683 5.41 16.82 -17.04
CA ILE A 683 4.73 15.71 -17.73
C ILE A 683 5.50 15.37 -19.01
N ASN A 684 5.98 14.14 -19.13
CA ASN A 684 6.78 13.73 -20.27
C ASN A 684 5.98 13.86 -21.58
N GLU A 685 6.60 14.50 -22.57
CA GLU A 685 5.98 14.78 -23.86
C GLU A 685 6.39 13.73 -24.90
N ALA A 686 6.03 12.46 -24.67
CA ALA A 686 6.31 11.40 -25.65
C ALA A 686 5.74 11.76 -27.03
N PHE A 687 4.49 12.24 -27.02
CA PHE A 687 3.79 12.88 -28.13
C PHE A 687 2.94 14.04 -27.60
N ALA A 688 2.64 15.02 -28.44
CA ALA A 688 1.79 16.15 -28.07
C ALA A 688 0.35 15.73 -27.76
N SER A 689 -0.22 14.79 -28.52
CA SER A 689 -1.61 14.32 -28.34
C SER A 689 -1.86 13.81 -26.92
N GLN A 690 -0.98 12.95 -26.41
CA GLN A 690 -1.12 12.40 -25.06
C GLN A 690 -0.85 13.42 -23.95
N ALA A 691 0.08 14.35 -24.18
CA ALA A 691 0.42 15.38 -23.20
C ALA A 691 -0.77 16.34 -23.04
N VAL A 692 -1.30 16.84 -24.16
CA VAL A 692 -2.49 17.69 -24.19
C VAL A 692 -3.67 16.98 -23.56
N PHE A 693 -3.96 15.74 -23.95
CA PHE A 693 -5.03 14.94 -23.36
C PHE A 693 -4.90 14.86 -21.84
N SER A 694 -3.71 14.53 -21.32
CA SER A 694 -3.51 14.38 -19.88
C SER A 694 -3.72 15.70 -19.12
N VAL A 695 -3.23 16.81 -19.67
CA VAL A 695 -3.39 18.15 -19.06
C VAL A 695 -4.86 18.58 -19.06
N GLU A 696 -5.56 18.43 -20.19
CA GLU A 696 -6.97 18.77 -20.32
C GLU A 696 -7.85 17.90 -19.43
N LYS A 697 -7.61 16.58 -19.42
CA LYS A 697 -8.38 15.63 -18.60
C LYS A 697 -8.27 15.92 -17.11
N LEU A 698 -7.10 16.35 -16.64
CA LEU A 698 -6.86 16.73 -15.24
C LEU A 698 -7.31 18.17 -14.93
N GLY A 699 -7.55 18.99 -15.96
CA GLY A 699 -7.82 20.41 -15.83
C GLY A 699 -6.67 21.13 -15.12
N ILE A 700 -5.42 20.81 -15.50
CA ILE A 700 -4.22 21.48 -14.99
C ILE A 700 -3.97 22.72 -15.87
N PRO A 701 -3.69 23.89 -15.29
CA PRO A 701 -3.34 25.07 -16.09
C PRO A 701 -2.08 24.82 -16.91
N PHE A 702 -2.14 25.02 -18.23
CA PHE A 702 -1.03 24.69 -19.11
C PHE A 702 0.26 25.44 -18.75
N GLU A 703 0.18 26.66 -18.23
CA GLU A 703 1.31 27.46 -17.75
C GLU A 703 2.11 26.80 -16.61
N LYS A 704 1.50 25.88 -15.86
CA LYS A 704 2.17 25.09 -14.83
C LYS A 704 2.87 23.84 -15.38
N VAL A 705 2.68 23.50 -16.65
CA VAL A 705 3.18 22.26 -17.24
C VAL A 705 4.42 22.53 -18.09
N ASN A 706 5.50 21.81 -17.82
CA ASN A 706 6.77 21.87 -18.56
C ASN A 706 7.24 23.31 -18.78
N VAL A 707 7.39 24.06 -17.67
CA VAL A 707 7.66 25.51 -17.67
C VAL A 707 8.87 25.87 -18.52
N ASN A 708 9.91 25.03 -18.50
CA ASN A 708 11.14 25.20 -19.26
C ASN A 708 11.16 24.41 -20.58
N GLY A 709 10.02 23.90 -21.03
CA GLY A 709 9.88 22.99 -22.18
C GLY A 709 9.99 21.52 -21.80
N GLY A 710 9.60 20.62 -22.70
CA GLY A 710 9.62 19.17 -22.46
C GLY A 710 10.30 18.36 -23.57
N ALA A 711 9.97 17.08 -23.62
CA ALA A 711 10.65 16.08 -24.43
C ALA A 711 10.48 16.25 -25.95
N ILE A 712 9.46 16.99 -26.42
CA ILE A 712 9.34 17.34 -27.85
C ILE A 712 10.50 18.25 -28.26
N ALA A 713 10.89 19.19 -27.39
CA ALA A 713 11.97 20.12 -27.64
C ALA A 713 13.35 19.51 -27.37
N MET A 714 13.54 18.88 -26.21
CA MET A 714 14.86 18.42 -25.78
C MET A 714 15.21 16.98 -26.18
N GLY A 715 14.20 16.12 -26.38
CA GLY A 715 14.38 14.69 -26.63
C GLY A 715 13.94 13.79 -25.48
N HIS A 716 13.75 12.49 -25.79
CA HIS A 716 13.29 11.47 -24.85
C HIS A 716 14.21 10.24 -24.87
N PRO A 717 15.38 10.27 -24.21
CA PRO A 717 16.14 9.05 -23.93
C PRO A 717 15.35 8.22 -22.91
N LEU A 718 14.84 7.07 -23.34
CA LEU A 718 13.77 6.31 -22.64
C LEU A 718 14.08 6.09 -21.16
N GLY A 719 15.12 5.31 -20.83
CA GLY A 719 15.51 5.00 -19.45
C GLY A 719 15.99 6.20 -18.63
N CYS A 720 16.48 7.27 -19.26
CA CYS A 720 17.01 8.47 -18.60
C CYS A 720 15.92 9.44 -18.14
N THR A 721 14.81 9.54 -18.89
CA THR A 721 13.89 10.68 -18.80
C THR A 721 13.26 10.90 -17.42
N GLY A 722 12.93 9.82 -16.70
CA GLY A 722 12.36 9.95 -15.36
C GLY A 722 13.32 10.62 -14.36
N ALA A 723 14.58 10.21 -14.31
CA ALA A 723 15.61 10.83 -13.46
C ALA A 723 15.94 12.26 -13.96
N ARG A 724 15.90 12.47 -15.27
CA ARG A 724 16.07 13.79 -15.90
C ARG A 724 15.03 14.79 -15.41
N GLN A 725 13.75 14.42 -15.39
CA GLN A 725 12.66 15.28 -14.94
C GLN A 725 12.80 15.69 -13.47
N VAL A 726 13.39 14.85 -12.61
CA VAL A 726 13.71 15.21 -11.23
C VAL A 726 14.77 16.31 -11.20
N ALA A 727 15.85 16.17 -11.98
CA ALA A 727 16.90 17.19 -12.07
C ALA A 727 16.35 18.52 -12.62
N THR A 728 15.57 18.47 -13.71
CA THR A 728 14.91 19.65 -14.29
C THR A 728 13.93 20.29 -13.29
N GLY A 729 13.08 19.50 -12.64
CA GLY A 729 12.09 19.99 -11.69
C GLY A 729 12.71 20.72 -10.50
N LEU A 730 13.80 20.19 -9.93
CA LEU A 730 14.53 20.86 -8.85
C LEU A 730 15.16 22.20 -9.27
N ASN A 731 15.56 22.35 -10.53
CA ASN A 731 16.07 23.63 -11.05
C ASN A 731 14.95 24.62 -11.36
N ILE A 732 13.81 24.17 -11.91
CA ILE A 732 12.61 25.01 -12.07
C ILE A 732 12.16 25.53 -10.70
N ALA A 733 12.08 24.65 -9.70
CA ALA A 733 11.72 25.04 -8.34
C ALA A 733 12.65 26.12 -7.78
N LYS A 734 13.97 25.98 -7.98
CA LYS A 734 14.96 26.99 -7.60
C LYS A 734 14.76 28.33 -8.32
N GLN A 735 14.45 28.30 -9.62
CA GLN A 735 14.28 29.50 -10.45
C GLN A 735 12.97 30.24 -10.15
N THR A 736 11.91 29.49 -9.82
CA THR A 736 10.55 30.03 -9.64
C THR A 736 10.15 30.23 -8.19
N GLY A 737 10.89 29.67 -7.24
CA GLY A 737 10.51 29.59 -5.83
C GLY A 737 9.41 28.55 -5.53
N GLY A 738 8.98 27.77 -6.52
CA GLY A 738 8.01 26.67 -6.33
C GLY A 738 8.54 25.64 -5.34
N LYS A 739 7.67 25.11 -4.49
CA LYS A 739 8.03 24.17 -3.42
C LYS A 739 7.55 22.75 -3.71
N LEU A 740 6.35 22.54 -4.23
CA LEU A 740 5.81 21.20 -4.51
C LEU A 740 5.63 21.00 -6.02
N PHE A 741 6.26 19.97 -6.58
CA PHE A 741 6.11 19.64 -8.00
C PHE A 741 5.85 18.15 -8.23
N CYS A 742 5.23 17.86 -9.37
CA CYS A 742 4.90 16.49 -9.78
C CYS A 742 5.60 16.14 -11.09
N THR A 743 6.30 15.01 -11.13
CA THR A 743 6.83 14.44 -12.37
C THR A 743 5.95 13.27 -12.80
N SER A 744 5.57 13.19 -14.09
CA SER A 744 4.78 12.07 -14.59
C SER A 744 5.10 11.72 -16.04
N MET A 745 4.85 10.46 -16.43
CA MET A 745 4.99 9.99 -17.80
C MET A 745 4.01 8.87 -18.13
N CYS A 746 3.64 8.81 -19.41
CA CYS A 746 3.10 7.59 -20.01
C CYS A 746 4.20 6.56 -20.21
N ILE A 747 3.81 5.29 -20.28
CA ILE A 747 4.73 4.16 -20.29
C ILE A 747 4.24 3.19 -21.37
N GLY A 748 5.14 2.82 -22.29
CA GLY A 748 4.86 1.79 -23.29
C GLY A 748 4.31 0.51 -22.67
N SER A 749 3.56 -0.27 -23.46
CA SER A 749 2.77 -1.42 -23.00
C SER A 749 1.65 -1.10 -21.99
N GLY A 750 1.23 0.16 -21.88
CA GLY A 750 -0.01 0.52 -21.18
C GLY A 750 0.14 0.79 -19.67
N MET A 751 0.99 1.75 -19.30
CA MET A 751 1.08 2.19 -17.90
C MET A 751 1.25 3.71 -17.77
N GLY A 752 1.12 4.22 -16.55
CA GLY A 752 1.50 5.56 -16.15
C GLY A 752 2.22 5.56 -14.81
N MET A 753 3.14 6.50 -14.60
CA MET A 753 3.78 6.73 -13.30
C MET A 753 3.79 8.23 -12.98
N ALA A 754 3.61 8.56 -11.71
CA ALA A 754 3.72 9.91 -11.18
C ALA A 754 4.47 9.90 -9.84
N ALA A 755 5.23 10.95 -9.56
CA ALA A 755 5.92 11.12 -8.29
C ALA A 755 5.91 12.60 -7.85
N LEU A 756 5.80 12.81 -6.55
CA LEU A 756 5.76 14.12 -5.91
C LEU A 756 7.08 14.41 -5.20
N PHE A 757 7.53 15.65 -5.35
CA PHE A 757 8.78 16.13 -4.79
C PHE A 757 8.58 17.50 -4.16
N VAL A 758 9.29 17.75 -3.06
CA VAL A 758 9.40 19.06 -2.43
C VAL A 758 10.79 19.63 -2.65
N SER A 759 10.88 20.90 -3.05
CA SER A 759 12.13 21.64 -3.13
C SER A 759 12.46 22.27 -1.78
N GLU A 760 13.70 22.08 -1.33
CA GLU A 760 14.24 22.64 -0.09
C GLU A 760 15.38 23.64 -0.34
N GLN A 761 15.57 24.01 -1.61
CA GLN A 761 16.50 25.06 -2.04
C GLN A 761 16.03 26.47 -1.67
#